data_AF-A0ABD3F4E9-F1
#
_entry.id   AF-A0ABD3F4E9-F1
#
_cell.length_a   1.000
_cell.length_b   1.000
_cell.length_c   1.000
_cell.angle_alpha   90.00
_cell.angle_beta   90.00
_cell.angle_gamma   90.00
#
_symmetry.space_group_name_H-M   'P 1'
#
loop_
_entity.id
_entity.type
_entity.pdbx_description
1 polymer ?
#
loop_
_entity_poly.entity_id
_entity_poly.type
_entity_poly.pdbx_seq_one_letter_code
_entity_poly.pdbx_strand_id
1 'polypeptide(L)'
;MPKTLASSLQYVDLTPWNFALWWGILLTVHLLACGYNAAFAVFYYELKDTYLYRCLEYSGIGMPAEGHPIIAHVNALMAATHGGCALLMVGGSLWRRELAFSPLSPDVFQNSNNSTKKLAEPIADDRLSSRVGLRLESIRSQTLLVYTKVWGRKGLMGVNGTNFHAILVAREFLETVLQTVQAYRMSWYLPRMLLNRFYLCLLVLNCWSSVFIYLYLFKRNEARKRFSSLVSDCILDLVSYMGVPLIVVLSYVGDYDTKLKGFPLIYWYDDAWSARVLNEFQMVLVVSWSDLMSRTVFSFGLIATTTSLKELLRKVPARGSKRRIANGIRVPVKPKNLNAISPILPAVSKPATVGGYNSSGLLTYRRQRLLHFVYTVFGIWGVIVLGLHIEASVQPELPQCALQVHSWAMSDPACYLAILDCHRLGISGLKAEVKDKWSEFDRSTVVTLAIRHCTALEIPDSIGDFHLTTGIKVYNSTLKDWGASAAVTNTNHPELIWLYLVRVHLPDGRLPEGIMSSDFPGNLYDLEFTYTNVRVVPDDLDTKWLIGTTVYFEYSELTIIPPVILRLDPYSISFTGSPIAELPPEVFEVPDMVYLYMGSIAIQELPYNVSNFSPGLAYIYLTDTNVSFFWPWIDSLVERTLDQSQPPLLMGGSKYCTELEEITSGEADTFNVFPSDEYSLLMDASIANRDIILRAVSCDLDEAEPVYPIAFEDSVSALK
;
A
#
# COMPACT_ATOMS: atom_id res chain seq x y z
N MET A 1 -55.56 -6.69 31.39
CA MET A 1 -54.56 -6.92 30.33
C MET A 1 -54.40 -5.63 29.54
N PRO A 2 -53.31 -4.89 29.77
CA PRO A 2 -52.40 -4.56 28.66
C PRO A 2 -50.95 -4.43 29.14
N LYS A 3 -50.05 -5.34 28.76
CA LYS A 3 -48.58 -5.17 28.88
C LYS A 3 -47.93 -6.04 27.81
N THR A 4 -47.43 -5.45 26.72
CA THR A 4 -46.33 -5.99 25.85
C THR A 4 -46.05 -5.18 24.58
N LEU A 5 -46.72 -4.05 24.29
CA LEU A 5 -46.42 -3.31 23.05
C LEU A 5 -45.24 -2.31 23.13
N ALA A 6 -44.69 -2.04 24.33
CA ALA A 6 -43.66 -1.00 24.50
C ALA A 6 -42.22 -1.48 24.28
N SER A 7 -41.94 -2.80 24.30
CA SER A 7 -40.56 -3.30 24.18
C SER A 7 -40.05 -3.44 22.74
N SER A 8 -40.94 -3.46 21.75
CA SER A 8 -40.60 -3.73 20.34
C SER A 8 -40.07 -2.51 19.57
N LEU A 9 -39.94 -1.34 20.22
CA LEU A 9 -39.52 -0.08 19.59
C LEU A 9 -38.04 0.25 19.82
N GLN A 10 -37.35 -0.40 20.77
CA GLN A 10 -35.97 -0.07 21.16
C GLN A 10 -34.91 -1.12 20.80
N TYR A 11 -35.33 -2.34 20.42
CA TYR A 11 -34.42 -3.46 20.15
C TYR A 11 -34.84 -4.23 18.90
N VAL A 12 -33.86 -4.87 18.26
CA VAL A 12 -34.08 -5.88 17.23
C VAL A 12 -34.07 -7.25 17.89
N ASP A 13 -35.27 -7.77 18.11
CA ASP A 13 -35.50 -9.09 18.69
C ASP A 13 -35.15 -10.19 17.67
N LEU A 14 -34.18 -11.04 18.01
CA LEU A 14 -33.69 -12.14 17.19
C LEU A 14 -34.02 -13.51 17.80
N THR A 15 -34.31 -14.48 16.93
CA THR A 15 -34.33 -15.91 17.30
C THR A 15 -32.93 -16.37 17.75
N PRO A 16 -32.81 -17.43 18.55
CA PRO A 16 -31.50 -17.94 18.98
C PRO A 16 -30.51 -18.22 17.84
N TRP A 17 -30.99 -18.74 16.70
CA TRP A 17 -30.15 -19.01 15.53
C TRP A 17 -29.65 -17.74 14.85
N ASN A 18 -30.53 -16.79 14.54
CA ASN A 18 -30.14 -15.47 14.01
C ASN A 18 -29.21 -14.69 14.95
N PHE A 19 -29.41 -14.81 16.28
CA PHE A 19 -28.50 -14.18 17.25
C PHE A 19 -27.11 -14.81 17.19
N ALA A 20 -27.01 -16.15 17.06
CA ALA A 20 -25.74 -16.84 16.87
C ALA A 20 -25.04 -16.45 15.56
N LEU A 21 -25.81 -16.30 14.47
CA LEU A 21 -25.29 -15.83 13.19
C LEU A 21 -24.67 -14.44 13.31
N TRP A 22 -25.39 -13.46 13.88
CA TRP A 22 -24.87 -12.11 14.09
C TRP A 22 -23.71 -12.05 15.07
N TRP A 23 -23.69 -12.94 16.08
CA TRP A 23 -22.54 -13.11 16.95
C TRP A 23 -21.31 -13.56 16.16
N GLY A 24 -21.46 -14.55 15.28
CA GLY A 24 -20.40 -15.02 14.39
C GLY A 24 -19.91 -13.92 13.45
N ILE A 25 -20.82 -13.22 12.76
CA ILE A 25 -20.49 -12.12 11.84
C ILE A 25 -19.67 -11.04 12.54
N LEU A 26 -20.14 -10.55 13.69
CA LEU A 26 -19.45 -9.50 14.43
C LEU A 26 -18.10 -9.95 14.99
N LEU A 27 -17.97 -11.23 15.39
CA LEU A 27 -16.70 -11.80 15.78
C LEU A 27 -15.73 -11.82 14.60
N THR A 28 -16.17 -12.32 13.44
CA THR A 28 -15.38 -12.39 12.21
C THR A 28 -14.88 -10.99 11.81
N VAL A 29 -15.72 -9.96 11.86
CA VAL A 29 -15.31 -8.58 11.58
C VAL A 29 -14.15 -8.14 12.48
N HIS A 30 -14.21 -8.39 13.79
CA HIS A 30 -13.11 -8.03 14.69
C HIS A 30 -11.86 -8.89 14.48
N LEU A 31 -12.01 -10.18 14.17
CA LEU A 31 -10.88 -11.06 13.89
C LEU A 31 -10.16 -10.67 12.59
N LEU A 32 -10.91 -10.37 11.52
CA LEU A 32 -10.35 -9.88 10.25
C LEU A 32 -9.62 -8.56 10.45
N ALA A 33 -10.24 -7.59 11.13
CA ALA A 33 -9.59 -6.32 11.43
C ALA A 33 -8.34 -6.49 12.31
N CYS A 34 -8.39 -7.35 13.32
CA CYS A 34 -7.23 -7.67 14.16
C CYS A 34 -6.08 -8.26 13.35
N GLY A 35 -6.36 -9.29 12.54
CA GLY A 35 -5.36 -9.96 11.70
C GLY A 35 -4.76 -9.03 10.65
N TYR A 36 -5.59 -8.24 9.97
CA TYR A 36 -5.15 -7.25 8.99
C TYR A 36 -4.17 -6.23 9.59
N ASN A 37 -4.52 -5.62 10.72
CA ASN A 37 -3.65 -4.67 11.41
C ASN A 37 -2.37 -5.30 11.95
N ALA A 38 -2.46 -6.52 12.48
CA ALA A 38 -1.29 -7.24 12.97
C ALA A 38 -0.31 -7.53 11.81
N ALA A 39 -0.84 -7.97 10.67
CA ALA A 39 -0.05 -8.19 9.45
C ALA A 39 0.59 -6.89 8.96
N PHE A 40 -0.16 -5.78 8.91
CA PHE A 40 0.39 -4.46 8.54
C PHE A 40 1.47 -3.97 9.50
N ALA A 41 1.30 -4.21 10.81
CA ALA A 41 2.30 -3.85 11.80
C ALA A 41 3.61 -4.63 11.62
N VAL A 42 3.51 -5.94 11.38
CA VAL A 42 4.69 -6.78 11.08
C VAL A 42 5.32 -6.37 9.75
N PHE A 43 4.50 -6.14 8.72
CA PHE A 43 4.97 -5.68 7.41
C PHE A 43 5.81 -4.41 7.52
N TYR A 44 5.30 -3.35 8.16
CA TYR A 44 6.05 -2.11 8.33
C TYR A 44 7.23 -2.22 9.29
N TYR A 45 7.25 -3.20 10.19
CA TYR A 45 8.39 -3.46 11.05
C TYR A 45 9.58 -4.03 10.25
N GLU A 46 9.30 -4.92 9.29
CA GLU A 46 10.31 -5.61 8.47
C GLU A 46 10.63 -4.87 7.16
N LEU A 47 9.73 -4.01 6.67
CA LEU A 47 9.77 -3.44 5.31
C LEU A 47 11.13 -2.84 4.96
N LYS A 48 11.70 -2.01 5.84
CA LYS A 48 12.99 -1.33 5.61
C LYS A 48 14.15 -2.27 5.25
N ASP A 49 14.10 -3.53 5.69
CA ASP A 49 15.15 -4.53 5.51
C ASP A 49 14.87 -5.46 4.31
N THR A 50 13.92 -5.08 3.44
CA THR A 50 13.51 -5.87 2.27
C THR A 50 13.99 -5.27 0.95
N TYR A 51 14.18 -6.12 -0.06
CA TYR A 51 14.44 -5.66 -1.43
C TYR A 51 13.27 -4.83 -1.98
N LEU A 52 12.04 -5.18 -1.60
CA LEU A 52 10.86 -4.43 -1.96
C LEU A 52 10.96 -2.95 -1.53
N TYR A 53 11.40 -2.67 -0.30
CA TYR A 53 11.54 -1.28 0.15
C TYR A 53 12.55 -0.50 -0.70
N ARG A 54 13.68 -1.11 -1.06
CA ARG A 54 14.66 -0.45 -1.93
C ARG A 54 14.05 -0.06 -3.28
N CYS A 55 13.24 -0.94 -3.87
CA CYS A 55 12.54 -0.66 -5.13
C CYS A 55 11.47 0.44 -4.97
N LEU A 56 10.75 0.45 -3.86
CA LEU A 56 9.73 1.46 -3.57
C LEU A 56 10.35 2.82 -3.27
N GLU A 57 11.46 2.86 -2.54
CA GLU A 57 12.24 4.06 -2.27
C GLU A 57 12.86 4.61 -3.56
N TYR A 58 13.45 3.75 -4.40
CA TYR A 58 13.91 4.08 -5.75
C TYR A 58 12.80 4.74 -6.58
N SER A 59 11.56 4.24 -6.47
CA SER A 59 10.39 4.74 -7.21
C SER A 59 9.64 5.88 -6.51
N GLY A 60 10.09 6.36 -5.34
CA GLY A 60 9.41 7.42 -4.58
C GLY A 60 8.04 7.05 -4.01
N ILE A 61 7.73 5.76 -3.82
CA ILE A 61 6.41 5.29 -3.37
C ILE A 61 6.39 4.99 -1.87
N GLY A 62 5.50 5.67 -1.16
CA GLY A 62 5.20 5.42 0.26
C GLY A 62 6.00 6.31 1.22
N MET A 63 5.74 6.14 2.52
CA MET A 63 6.46 6.88 3.56
C MET A 63 7.92 6.40 3.69
N PRO A 64 8.89 7.31 3.94
CA PRO A 64 10.28 6.95 4.21
C PRO A 64 10.44 6.01 5.42
N ALA A 65 11.54 5.26 5.46
CA ALA A 65 11.86 4.30 6.54
C ALA A 65 11.75 4.89 7.96
N GLU A 66 12.07 6.18 8.14
CA GLU A 66 11.94 6.88 9.43
C GLU A 66 10.52 6.86 9.99
N GLY A 67 9.51 6.87 9.11
CA GLY A 67 8.09 6.84 9.48
C GLY A 67 7.56 5.42 9.76
N HIS A 68 8.24 4.38 9.31
CA HIS A 68 7.75 2.99 9.40
C HIS A 68 7.48 2.52 10.82
N PRO A 69 8.34 2.81 11.84
CA PRO A 69 8.05 2.42 13.22
C PRO A 69 6.74 3.01 13.72
N ILE A 70 6.44 4.28 13.41
CA ILE A 70 5.21 4.94 13.86
C ILE A 70 3.99 4.25 13.23
N ILE A 71 4.06 3.98 11.93
CA ILE A 71 3.00 3.27 11.20
C ILE A 71 2.76 1.87 11.81
N ALA A 72 3.84 1.14 12.10
CA ALA A 72 3.76 -0.18 12.73
C ALA A 72 3.10 -0.12 14.12
N HIS A 73 3.47 0.85 14.96
CA HIS A 73 2.88 1.02 16.30
C HIS A 73 1.39 1.38 16.25
N VAL A 74 0.99 2.26 15.32
CA VAL A 74 -0.43 2.62 15.14
C VAL A 74 -1.25 1.39 14.76
N ASN A 75 -0.80 0.62 13.77
CA ASN A 75 -1.47 -0.63 13.38
C ASN A 75 -1.46 -1.67 14.51
N ALA A 76 -0.37 -1.82 15.26
CA ALA A 76 -0.32 -2.73 16.42
C ALA A 76 -1.35 -2.35 17.51
N LEU A 77 -1.51 -1.05 17.79
CA LEU A 77 -2.54 -0.56 18.70
C LEU A 77 -3.95 -0.90 18.19
N MET A 78 -4.20 -0.69 16.90
CA MET A 78 -5.49 -1.02 16.26
C MET A 78 -5.76 -2.53 16.34
N ALA A 79 -4.76 -3.37 16.06
CA ALA A 79 -4.85 -4.82 16.23
C ALA A 79 -5.24 -5.19 17.68
N ALA A 80 -4.57 -4.61 18.67
CA ALA A 80 -4.87 -4.85 20.08
C ALA A 80 -6.30 -4.43 20.46
N THR A 81 -6.81 -3.31 19.94
CA THR A 81 -8.18 -2.86 20.21
C THR A 81 -9.25 -3.78 19.62
N HIS A 82 -9.08 -4.22 18.36
CA HIS A 82 -9.99 -5.18 17.72
C HIS A 82 -9.90 -6.58 18.37
N GLY A 83 -8.68 -7.05 18.67
CA GLY A 83 -8.45 -8.30 19.40
C GLY A 83 -9.09 -8.28 20.78
N GLY A 84 -8.97 -7.17 21.52
CA GLY A 84 -9.67 -6.95 22.78
C GLY A 84 -11.18 -7.06 22.65
N CYS A 85 -11.78 -6.50 21.59
CA CYS A 85 -13.22 -6.64 21.32
C CYS A 85 -13.63 -8.10 21.06
N ALA A 86 -12.84 -8.85 20.30
CA ALA A 86 -13.07 -10.28 20.05
C ALA A 86 -12.96 -11.11 21.34
N LEU A 87 -11.93 -10.85 22.16
CA LEU A 87 -11.73 -11.51 23.45
C LEU A 87 -12.88 -11.22 24.42
N LEU A 88 -13.43 -10.01 24.44
CA LEU A 88 -14.61 -9.68 25.25
C LEU A 88 -15.84 -10.48 24.82
N MET A 89 -16.04 -10.69 23.51
CA MET A 89 -17.16 -11.49 23.00
C MET A 89 -17.00 -12.98 23.37
N VAL A 90 -15.82 -13.55 23.14
CA VAL A 90 -15.51 -14.95 23.45
C VAL A 90 -15.53 -15.19 24.95
N GLY A 91 -14.77 -14.40 25.72
CA GLY A 91 -14.68 -14.50 27.18
C GLY A 91 -16.03 -14.24 27.87
N GLY A 92 -16.81 -13.27 27.39
CA GLY A 92 -18.17 -13.02 27.88
C GLY A 92 -19.11 -14.20 27.62
N SER A 93 -18.97 -14.86 26.47
CA SER A 93 -19.77 -16.04 26.12
C SER A 93 -19.39 -17.27 26.95
N LEU A 94 -18.10 -17.50 27.15
CA LEU A 94 -17.58 -18.58 28.00
C LEU A 94 -18.02 -18.40 29.45
N TRP A 95 -17.89 -17.19 29.99
CA TRP A 95 -18.27 -16.87 31.36
C TRP A 95 -19.76 -17.13 31.64
N ARG A 96 -20.62 -16.74 30.70
CA ARG A 96 -22.07 -16.91 30.83
C ARG A 96 -22.56 -18.29 30.41
N ARG A 97 -21.70 -19.10 29.78
CA ARG A 97 -22.06 -20.37 29.13
C ARG A 97 -23.19 -20.20 28.10
N GLU A 98 -23.30 -19.01 27.52
CA GLU A 98 -24.24 -18.66 26.46
C GLU A 98 -23.63 -17.56 25.59
N LEU A 99 -23.98 -17.50 24.30
CA LEU A 99 -23.49 -16.46 23.40
C LEU A 99 -23.87 -15.07 23.92
N ALA A 100 -22.86 -14.24 24.16
CA ALA A 100 -22.97 -12.88 24.64
C ALA A 100 -21.93 -11.98 23.98
N PHE A 101 -22.27 -10.71 23.80
CA PHE A 101 -21.37 -9.72 23.19
C PHE A 101 -20.38 -9.10 24.19
N SER A 102 -20.66 -9.19 25.49
CA SER A 102 -19.81 -8.66 26.56
C SER A 102 -20.06 -9.42 27.87
N PRO A 103 -19.05 -9.56 28.75
CA PRO A 103 -19.22 -10.18 30.06
C PRO A 103 -20.19 -9.42 30.98
N LEU A 104 -20.37 -8.10 30.84
CA LEU A 104 -21.26 -7.29 31.69
C LEU A 104 -22.68 -7.18 31.13
N SER A 105 -23.68 -7.38 31.99
CA SER A 105 -25.09 -7.31 31.59
C SER A 105 -25.54 -5.86 31.67
N PRO A 106 -26.23 -5.30 30.65
CA PRO A 106 -26.80 -3.96 30.73
C PRO A 106 -27.73 -3.79 31.94
N ASP A 107 -28.33 -4.88 32.44
CA ASP A 107 -29.31 -4.87 33.52
C ASP A 107 -28.72 -4.70 34.92
N VAL A 108 -27.40 -4.86 35.13
CA VAL A 108 -26.78 -4.70 36.46
C VAL A 108 -26.68 -3.23 36.88
N PHE A 109 -26.64 -2.29 35.92
CA PHE A 109 -26.44 -0.87 36.20
C PHE A 109 -27.73 -0.07 36.44
N GLN A 110 -28.91 -0.62 36.14
CA GLN A 110 -30.18 0.07 36.41
C GLN A 110 -30.63 -0.04 37.87
N ASN A 111 -30.20 -1.07 38.60
CA ASN A 111 -30.60 -1.28 40.00
C ASN A 111 -29.62 -0.70 41.03
N SER A 112 -28.39 -0.31 40.65
CA SER A 112 -27.41 0.23 41.61
C SER A 112 -27.71 1.67 42.06
N ASN A 113 -28.51 2.43 41.31
CA ASN A 113 -28.84 3.81 41.69
C ASN A 113 -29.96 3.93 42.75
N ASN A 114 -30.63 2.83 43.11
CA ASN A 114 -31.73 2.84 44.08
C ASN A 114 -31.39 2.19 45.44
N SER A 115 -30.16 1.70 45.63
CA SER A 115 -29.77 0.95 46.83
C SER A 115 -28.55 1.56 47.52
N THR A 116 -28.52 2.87 47.73
CA THR A 116 -27.57 3.52 48.64
C THR A 116 -28.33 4.24 49.76
N LYS A 117 -28.90 3.45 50.66
CA LYS A 117 -29.23 3.87 52.04
C LYS A 117 -29.40 2.63 52.91
N LYS A 118 -28.28 2.04 53.34
CA LYS A 118 -28.20 1.38 54.65
C LYS A 118 -26.73 1.27 55.07
N LEU A 119 -26.50 1.85 56.24
CA LEU A 119 -25.26 2.05 56.98
C LEU A 119 -24.74 0.72 57.55
N ALA A 120 -23.44 0.48 57.50
CA ALA A 120 -22.74 -0.38 58.46
C ALA A 120 -21.25 0.05 58.55
N GLU A 121 -20.83 0.31 59.80
CA GLU A 121 -19.51 0.72 60.26
C GLU A 121 -18.44 -0.40 60.18
N PRO A 122 -17.14 -0.06 60.33
CA PRO A 122 -16.02 -0.95 60.00
C PRO A 122 -15.54 -1.77 61.19
N ILE A 123 -15.10 -3.01 60.94
CA ILE A 123 -14.19 -3.74 61.84
C ILE A 123 -13.04 -4.29 61.00
N ALA A 124 -11.82 -4.05 61.51
CA ALA A 124 -10.53 -4.49 60.98
C ALA A 124 -10.50 -6.03 60.80
N ASP A 125 -9.80 -6.62 59.83
CA ASP A 125 -8.35 -6.75 59.79
C ASP A 125 -7.90 -7.43 58.47
N ASP A 126 -6.59 -7.51 58.29
CA ASP A 126 -5.83 -8.27 57.28
C ASP A 126 -5.34 -7.51 56.03
N ARG A 127 -4.23 -6.78 56.25
CA ARG A 127 -3.48 -6.00 55.27
C ARG A 127 -2.23 -6.75 54.82
N LEU A 128 -2.32 -7.56 53.75
CA LEU A 128 -1.16 -7.69 52.84
C LEU A 128 -1.46 -8.17 51.41
N SER A 129 -2.55 -8.92 51.16
CA SER A 129 -2.89 -9.37 49.79
C SER A 129 -3.75 -8.38 48.98
N SER A 130 -4.26 -7.32 49.61
CA SER A 130 -5.25 -6.42 49.02
C SER A 130 -4.67 -5.27 48.18
N ARG A 131 -3.39 -4.91 48.29
CA ARG A 131 -2.85 -3.74 47.56
C ARG A 131 -2.68 -3.94 46.06
N VAL A 132 -2.40 -5.17 45.61
CA VAL A 132 -2.32 -5.51 44.18
C VAL A 132 -3.72 -5.70 43.59
N GLY A 133 -4.63 -6.34 44.32
CA GLY A 133 -6.04 -6.48 43.95
C GLY A 133 -6.78 -5.14 43.87
N LEU A 134 -6.57 -4.24 44.83
CA LEU A 134 -7.20 -2.91 44.86
C LEU A 134 -6.69 -1.97 43.75
N ARG A 135 -5.41 -2.07 43.34
CA ARG A 135 -4.90 -1.31 42.18
C ARG A 135 -5.50 -1.84 40.88
N LEU A 136 -5.61 -3.16 40.72
CA LEU A 136 -6.20 -3.78 39.55
C LEU A 136 -7.72 -3.50 39.48
N GLU A 137 -8.43 -3.51 40.61
CA GLU A 137 -9.85 -3.13 40.70
C GLU A 137 -10.07 -1.62 40.53
N SER A 138 -9.14 -0.77 40.97
CA SER A 138 -9.19 0.69 40.76
C SER A 138 -8.97 1.06 39.28
N ILE A 139 -8.01 0.44 38.61
CA ILE A 139 -7.79 0.63 37.17
C ILE A 139 -8.94 0.03 36.36
N ARG A 140 -9.45 -1.14 36.76
CA ARG A 140 -10.62 -1.79 36.14
C ARG A 140 -11.89 -0.98 36.34
N SER A 141 -12.07 -0.30 37.48
CA SER A 141 -13.22 0.57 37.73
C SER A 141 -13.11 1.92 37.01
N GLN A 142 -11.92 2.50 36.89
CA GLN A 142 -11.69 3.73 36.11
C GLN A 142 -11.87 3.50 34.60
N THR A 143 -11.29 2.43 34.05
CA THR A 143 -11.48 2.06 32.63
C THR A 143 -12.94 1.70 32.33
N LEU A 144 -13.63 1.01 33.25
CA LEU A 144 -15.07 0.72 33.13
C LEU A 144 -15.95 1.98 33.25
N LEU A 145 -15.57 2.95 34.07
CA LEU A 145 -16.23 4.26 34.19
C LEU A 145 -16.06 5.10 32.91
N VAL A 146 -14.87 5.12 32.32
CA VAL A 146 -14.61 5.79 31.04
C VAL A 146 -15.36 5.08 29.91
N TYR A 147 -15.32 3.74 29.86
CA TYR A 147 -16.07 2.94 28.89
C TYR A 147 -17.58 3.17 28.99
N THR A 148 -18.15 3.19 30.20
CA THR A 148 -19.60 3.44 30.39
C THR A 148 -20.00 4.89 30.11
N LYS A 149 -19.11 5.87 30.35
CA LYS A 149 -19.35 7.30 30.10
C LYS A 149 -19.20 7.68 28.63
N VAL A 150 -18.28 7.05 27.90
CA VAL A 150 -18.04 7.29 26.46
C VAL A 150 -18.91 6.36 25.61
N TRP A 151 -18.95 5.07 25.94
CA TRP A 151 -19.47 3.99 25.09
C TRP A 151 -20.68 3.24 25.64
N GLY A 152 -21.08 3.52 26.89
CA GLY A 152 -22.28 2.92 27.45
C GLY A 152 -23.55 3.45 26.78
N ARG A 153 -24.64 2.69 26.86
CA ARG A 153 -25.95 3.01 26.26
C ARG A 153 -26.52 4.42 26.49
N LYS A 154 -26.14 5.10 27.60
CA LYS A 154 -26.48 6.50 27.92
C LYS A 154 -25.26 7.46 27.90
N GLY A 155 -24.08 6.93 27.58
CA GLY A 155 -22.84 7.68 27.42
C GLY A 155 -22.84 8.54 26.17
N LEU A 156 -21.75 9.27 25.95
CA LEU A 156 -21.63 10.27 24.89
C LEU A 156 -21.92 9.66 23.49
N MET A 157 -21.42 8.45 23.20
CA MET A 157 -21.62 7.71 21.95
C MET A 157 -22.74 6.65 22.05
N GLY A 158 -23.50 6.60 23.15
CA GLY A 158 -24.49 5.55 23.42
C GLY A 158 -25.79 5.69 22.62
N VAL A 159 -26.42 4.56 22.29
CA VAL A 159 -27.64 4.48 21.43
C VAL A 159 -28.86 5.25 21.98
N ASN A 160 -28.87 5.61 23.27
CA ASN A 160 -29.91 6.39 23.95
C ASN A 160 -29.41 7.75 24.52
N GLY A 161 -28.26 8.27 24.07
CA GLY A 161 -27.76 9.59 24.49
C GLY A 161 -28.60 10.76 23.95
N THR A 162 -28.65 11.89 24.67
CA THR A 162 -29.38 13.11 24.25
C THR A 162 -28.89 13.65 22.89
N ASN A 163 -27.59 13.49 22.60
CA ASN A 163 -26.92 13.95 21.39
C ASN A 163 -26.71 12.85 20.33
N PHE A 164 -27.28 11.65 20.51
CA PHE A 164 -27.07 10.49 19.63
C PHE A 164 -27.25 10.81 18.14
N HIS A 165 -28.33 11.50 17.77
CA HIS A 165 -28.58 11.88 16.38
C HIS A 165 -27.58 12.88 15.82
N ALA A 166 -27.02 13.78 16.64
CA ALA A 166 -26.03 14.75 16.19
C ALA A 166 -24.66 14.10 15.98
N ILE A 167 -24.27 13.20 16.88
CA ILE A 167 -23.02 12.43 16.80
C ILE A 167 -23.07 11.44 15.63
N LEU A 168 -24.20 10.75 15.45
CA LEU A 168 -24.42 9.86 14.31
C LEU A 168 -24.31 10.63 12.98
N VAL A 169 -24.94 11.80 12.87
CA VAL A 169 -24.84 12.63 11.65
C VAL A 169 -23.42 13.14 11.41
N ALA A 170 -22.72 13.61 12.46
CA ALA A 170 -21.34 14.08 12.33
C ALA A 170 -20.40 12.95 11.89
N ARG A 171 -20.64 11.75 12.40
CA ARG A 171 -19.91 10.54 12.07
C ARG A 171 -20.14 10.12 10.61
N GLU A 172 -21.41 9.96 10.21
CA GLU A 172 -21.79 9.61 8.83
C GLU A 172 -21.28 10.64 7.83
N PHE A 173 -21.25 11.92 8.21
CA PHE A 173 -20.65 12.99 7.40
C PHE A 173 -19.15 12.79 7.24
N LEU A 174 -18.41 12.59 8.34
CA LEU A 174 -16.97 12.35 8.31
C LEU A 174 -16.62 11.10 7.49
N GLU A 175 -17.35 10.00 7.70
CA GLU A 175 -17.17 8.74 6.96
C GLU A 175 -17.45 8.93 5.47
N THR A 176 -18.57 9.57 5.10
CA THR A 176 -18.89 9.85 3.70
C THR A 176 -17.80 10.71 3.03
N VAL A 177 -17.27 11.72 3.73
CA VAL A 177 -16.18 12.54 3.22
C VAL A 177 -14.92 11.70 2.98
N LEU A 178 -14.49 10.93 3.97
CA LEU A 178 -13.29 10.09 3.85
C LEU A 178 -13.46 8.99 2.78
N GLN A 179 -14.63 8.36 2.68
CA GLN A 179 -14.95 7.37 1.66
C GLN A 179 -15.01 7.99 0.26
N THR A 180 -15.48 9.25 0.15
CA THR A 180 -15.45 9.97 -1.13
C THR A 180 -14.01 10.34 -1.52
N VAL A 181 -13.18 10.75 -0.56
CA VAL A 181 -11.74 10.97 -0.79
C VAL A 181 -11.07 9.67 -1.26
N GLN A 182 -11.40 8.53 -0.65
CA GLN A 182 -10.89 7.22 -1.08
C GLN A 182 -11.35 6.87 -2.50
N ALA A 183 -12.63 7.07 -2.82
CA ALA A 183 -13.15 6.84 -4.17
C ALA A 183 -12.48 7.76 -5.22
N TYR A 184 -12.27 9.02 -4.86
CA TYR A 184 -11.52 9.96 -5.69
C TYR A 184 -10.09 9.49 -5.92
N ARG A 185 -9.36 9.08 -4.87
CA ARG A 185 -8.02 8.49 -5.02
C ARG A 185 -8.04 7.26 -5.92
N MET A 186 -9.00 6.35 -5.74
CA MET A 186 -9.14 5.18 -6.61
C MET A 186 -9.37 5.56 -8.09
N SER A 187 -10.04 6.67 -8.36
CA SER A 187 -10.23 7.17 -9.74
C SER A 187 -8.91 7.56 -10.43
N TRP A 188 -7.92 7.97 -9.64
CA TRP A 188 -6.59 8.37 -10.11
C TRP A 188 -5.59 7.21 -10.13
N TYR A 189 -5.62 6.32 -9.13
CA TYR A 189 -4.55 5.34 -8.92
C TYR A 189 -4.91 3.90 -9.30
N LEU A 190 -6.17 3.60 -9.59
CA LEU A 190 -6.63 2.21 -9.74
C LEU A 190 -7.17 1.97 -11.16
N PRO A 191 -6.37 1.40 -12.07
CA PRO A 191 -6.80 1.09 -13.44
C PRO A 191 -7.92 0.04 -13.52
N ARG A 192 -8.14 -0.73 -12.45
CA ARG A 192 -9.17 -1.78 -12.41
C ARG A 192 -10.57 -1.19 -12.32
N MET A 193 -11.16 -0.98 -13.48
CA MET A 193 -12.51 -0.41 -13.62
C MET A 193 -13.57 -1.14 -12.81
N LEU A 194 -13.51 -2.47 -12.72
CA LEU A 194 -14.50 -3.25 -11.95
C LEU A 194 -14.42 -2.98 -10.44
N LEU A 195 -13.21 -2.87 -9.89
CA LEU A 195 -13.01 -2.61 -8.47
C LEU A 195 -13.38 -1.15 -8.12
N ASN A 196 -13.01 -0.20 -8.98
CA ASN A 196 -13.42 1.20 -8.85
C ASN A 196 -14.96 1.34 -8.90
N ARG A 197 -15.62 0.72 -9.89
CA ARG A 197 -17.10 0.71 -10.01
C ARG A 197 -17.77 0.04 -8.81
N PHE A 198 -17.24 -1.07 -8.32
CA PHE A 198 -17.77 -1.77 -7.15
C PHE A 198 -17.74 -0.89 -5.91
N TYR A 199 -16.59 -0.25 -5.62
CA TYR A 199 -16.44 0.64 -4.48
C TYR A 199 -17.39 1.85 -4.58
N LEU A 200 -17.46 2.48 -5.75
CA LEU A 200 -18.38 3.59 -6.00
C LEU A 200 -19.84 3.18 -5.79
N CYS A 201 -20.25 2.01 -6.29
CA CYS A 201 -21.61 1.52 -6.10
C CYS A 201 -21.93 1.37 -4.60
N LEU A 202 -21.00 0.87 -3.79
CA LEU A 202 -21.20 0.78 -2.35
C LEU A 202 -21.34 2.17 -1.69
N LEU A 203 -20.51 3.15 -2.10
CA LEU A 203 -20.60 4.53 -1.61
C LEU A 203 -21.95 5.17 -1.95
N VAL A 204 -22.40 5.08 -3.21
CA VAL A 204 -23.68 5.63 -3.67
C VAL A 204 -24.85 4.94 -2.96
N LEU A 205 -24.81 3.60 -2.83
CA LEU A 205 -25.80 2.85 -2.09
C LEU A 205 -25.83 3.25 -0.62
N ASN A 206 -24.69 3.53 0.02
CA ASN A 206 -24.66 4.00 1.40
C ASN A 206 -25.30 5.39 1.54
N CYS A 207 -24.94 6.34 0.68
CA CYS A 207 -25.56 7.67 0.63
C CYS A 207 -27.09 7.60 0.46
N TRP A 208 -27.57 6.70 -0.40
CA TRP A 208 -29.00 6.52 -0.65
C TRP A 208 -29.70 5.66 0.40
N SER A 209 -28.99 4.75 1.08
CA SER A 209 -29.56 3.89 2.12
C SER A 209 -30.17 4.73 3.24
N SER A 210 -29.50 5.80 3.64
CA SER A 210 -29.97 6.79 4.60
C SER A 210 -31.29 7.44 4.17
N VAL A 211 -31.47 7.71 2.88
CA VAL A 211 -32.71 8.29 2.33
C VAL A 211 -33.84 7.25 2.30
N PHE A 212 -33.58 6.07 1.73
CA PHE A 212 -34.60 5.02 1.54
C PHE A 212 -35.07 4.42 2.88
N ILE A 213 -34.15 4.21 3.82
CA ILE A 213 -34.45 3.65 5.15
C ILE A 213 -35.26 4.63 6.00
N TYR A 214 -34.96 5.93 5.95
CA TYR A 214 -35.68 6.91 6.76
C TYR A 214 -37.01 7.35 6.15
N LEU A 215 -37.11 7.46 4.82
CA LEU A 215 -38.32 7.96 4.14
C LEU A 215 -39.34 6.86 3.78
N TYR A 216 -38.88 5.66 3.42
CA TYR A 216 -39.75 4.65 2.79
C TYR A 216 -39.88 3.36 3.60
N LEU A 217 -38.78 2.80 4.10
CA LEU A 217 -38.77 1.51 4.80
C LEU A 217 -39.04 1.64 6.31
N PHE A 218 -39.64 0.60 6.91
CA PHE A 218 -39.85 0.45 8.36
C PHE A 218 -40.49 1.63 9.11
N LYS A 219 -41.40 2.41 8.52
CA LYS A 219 -42.07 3.60 9.13
C LYS A 219 -42.57 3.42 10.58
N ARG A 220 -42.86 2.18 11.02
CA ARG A 220 -43.33 1.83 12.37
C ARG A 220 -42.28 1.22 13.33
N ASN A 221 -41.06 0.89 12.89
CA ASN A 221 -40.05 0.23 13.72
C ASN A 221 -38.67 0.91 13.62
N GLU A 222 -38.42 1.84 14.54
CA GLU A 222 -37.17 2.62 14.63
C GLU A 222 -35.92 1.77 14.88
N ALA A 223 -36.02 0.66 15.62
CA ALA A 223 -34.87 -0.20 15.89
C ALA A 223 -34.36 -0.91 14.63
N ARG A 224 -35.27 -1.35 13.75
CA ARG A 224 -34.91 -1.98 12.46
C ARG A 224 -34.31 -0.97 11.47
N LYS A 225 -34.81 0.28 11.45
CA LYS A 225 -34.20 1.35 10.63
C LYS A 225 -32.74 1.58 11.01
N ARG A 226 -32.48 1.80 12.29
CA ARG A 226 -31.12 2.02 12.81
C ARG A 226 -30.21 0.84 12.51
N PHE A 227 -30.72 -0.38 12.67
CA PHE A 227 -29.98 -1.59 12.37
C PHE A 227 -29.56 -1.69 10.89
N SER A 228 -30.48 -1.48 9.95
CA SER A 228 -30.16 -1.54 8.51
C SER A 228 -29.17 -0.46 8.06
N SER A 229 -29.27 0.76 8.62
CA SER A 229 -28.32 1.84 8.37
C SER A 229 -26.91 1.45 8.84
N LEU A 230 -26.79 1.00 10.09
CA LEU A 230 -25.51 0.60 10.69
C LEU A 230 -24.88 -0.62 10.01
N VAL A 231 -25.67 -1.54 9.45
CA VAL A 231 -25.12 -2.66 8.67
C VAL A 231 -24.53 -2.18 7.35
N SER A 232 -25.19 -1.24 6.67
CA SER A 232 -24.71 -0.68 5.40
C SER A 232 -23.40 0.08 5.61
N ASP A 233 -23.37 0.92 6.64
CA ASP A 233 -22.19 1.64 7.11
C ASP A 233 -21.05 0.68 7.46
N CYS A 234 -21.31 -0.36 8.26
CA CYS A 234 -20.32 -1.38 8.61
C CYS A 234 -19.68 -2.06 7.40
N ILE A 235 -20.46 -2.34 6.35
CA ILE A 235 -19.95 -3.00 5.14
C ILE A 235 -19.03 -2.05 4.38
N LEU A 236 -19.45 -0.79 4.19
CA LEU A 236 -18.66 0.18 3.46
C LEU A 236 -17.38 0.54 4.21
N ASP A 237 -17.43 0.71 5.53
CA ASP A 237 -16.24 0.89 6.38
C ASP A 237 -15.27 -0.29 6.22
N LEU A 238 -15.77 -1.52 6.28
CA LEU A 238 -14.94 -2.71 6.12
C LEU A 238 -14.26 -2.75 4.75
N VAL A 239 -15.01 -2.49 3.67
CA VAL A 239 -14.48 -2.50 2.31
C VAL A 239 -13.48 -1.37 2.08
N SER A 240 -13.78 -0.16 2.56
CA SER A 240 -12.89 1.02 2.47
C SER A 240 -11.60 0.83 3.23
N TYR A 241 -11.70 0.22 4.41
CA TYR A 241 -10.59 0.09 5.34
C TYR A 241 -9.62 -1.04 4.97
N MET A 242 -10.14 -2.21 4.61
CA MET A 242 -9.31 -3.40 4.33
C MET A 242 -9.62 -4.09 3.01
N GLY A 243 -10.86 -3.98 2.50
CA GLY A 243 -11.29 -4.72 1.31
C GLY A 243 -10.49 -4.35 0.07
N VAL A 244 -10.38 -3.06 -0.24
CA VAL A 244 -9.64 -2.58 -1.43
C VAL A 244 -8.14 -2.93 -1.34
N PRO A 245 -7.40 -2.58 -0.28
CA PRO A 245 -5.98 -2.95 -0.16
C PRO A 245 -5.74 -4.47 -0.24
N LEU A 246 -6.59 -5.27 0.40
CA LEU A 246 -6.42 -6.73 0.40
C LEU A 246 -6.62 -7.34 -0.99
N ILE A 247 -7.61 -6.86 -1.76
CA ILE A 247 -7.84 -7.32 -3.14
C ILE A 247 -6.62 -7.02 -4.02
N VAL A 248 -6.00 -5.85 -3.85
CA VAL A 248 -4.77 -5.47 -4.57
C VAL A 248 -3.62 -6.39 -4.16
N VAL A 249 -3.32 -6.52 -2.87
CA VAL A 249 -2.21 -7.37 -2.38
C VAL A 249 -2.36 -8.80 -2.86
N LEU A 250 -3.55 -9.40 -2.74
CA LEU A 250 -3.81 -10.79 -3.16
C LEU A 250 -3.54 -11.02 -4.65
N SER A 251 -3.59 -9.98 -5.49
CA SER A 251 -3.29 -10.12 -6.91
C SER A 251 -1.80 -10.16 -7.26
N TYR A 252 -0.92 -9.79 -6.32
CA TYR A 252 0.54 -9.80 -6.50
C TYR A 252 1.25 -10.86 -5.65
N VAL A 253 0.52 -11.59 -4.79
CA VAL A 253 1.11 -12.65 -3.95
C VAL A 253 1.78 -13.75 -4.79
N GLY A 254 1.26 -14.01 -6.01
CA GLY A 254 1.85 -15.01 -6.91
C GLY A 254 3.21 -14.61 -7.49
N ASP A 255 3.45 -13.30 -7.62
CA ASP A 255 4.67 -12.76 -8.24
C ASP A 255 5.77 -12.46 -7.20
N TYR A 256 5.43 -12.52 -5.90
CA TYR A 256 6.32 -12.15 -4.80
C TYR A 256 7.30 -13.28 -4.46
N ASP A 257 8.61 -12.97 -4.49
CA ASP A 257 9.66 -13.88 -4.09
C ASP A 257 10.00 -13.71 -2.60
N THR A 258 9.81 -14.78 -1.84
CA THR A 258 10.03 -14.80 -0.38
C THR A 258 11.50 -14.85 0.03
N LYS A 259 12.39 -15.36 -0.83
CA LYS A 259 13.84 -15.37 -0.59
C LYS A 259 14.43 -13.98 -0.84
N LEU A 260 14.03 -13.36 -1.95
CA LEU A 260 14.43 -11.98 -2.29
C LEU A 260 13.79 -10.95 -1.34
N LYS A 261 12.64 -11.30 -0.74
CA LYS A 261 11.76 -10.37 -0.02
C LYS A 261 11.32 -9.20 -0.92
N GLY A 262 10.86 -9.52 -2.13
CA GLY A 262 10.44 -8.53 -3.12
C GLY A 262 10.00 -9.16 -4.43
N PHE A 263 9.96 -8.36 -5.49
CA PHE A 263 9.67 -8.83 -6.84
C PHE A 263 10.97 -8.96 -7.64
N PRO A 264 11.17 -10.05 -8.40
CA PRO A 264 12.34 -10.20 -9.25
C PRO A 264 12.57 -9.01 -10.19
N LEU A 265 13.84 -8.70 -10.48
CA LEU A 265 14.25 -7.51 -11.25
C LEU A 265 13.52 -7.39 -12.60
N ILE A 266 13.30 -8.52 -13.28
CA ILE A 266 12.63 -8.63 -14.58
C ILE A 266 11.25 -7.92 -14.61
N TYR A 267 10.51 -7.94 -13.50
CA TYR A 267 9.20 -7.32 -13.43
C TYR A 267 9.27 -5.79 -13.39
N TRP A 268 10.35 -5.21 -12.84
CA TRP A 268 10.53 -3.77 -12.79
C TRP A 268 10.83 -3.16 -14.17
N TYR A 269 11.42 -3.95 -15.08
CA TYR A 269 11.63 -3.58 -16.50
C TYR A 269 10.36 -3.74 -17.37
N ASP A 270 9.34 -4.48 -16.91
CA ASP A 270 8.04 -4.55 -17.59
C ASP A 270 7.26 -3.26 -17.37
N ASP A 271 7.17 -2.42 -18.41
CA ASP A 271 6.44 -1.14 -18.35
C ASP A 271 5.02 -1.27 -17.81
N ALA A 272 4.28 -2.29 -18.26
CA ALA A 272 2.86 -2.43 -17.93
C ALA A 272 2.66 -2.99 -16.52
N TRP A 273 3.51 -3.94 -16.11
CA TRP A 273 3.47 -4.49 -14.76
C TRP A 273 3.95 -3.46 -13.74
N SER A 274 5.11 -2.85 -13.96
CA SER A 274 5.76 -1.90 -13.04
C SER A 274 4.87 -0.67 -12.82
N ALA A 275 4.38 -0.08 -13.91
CA ALA A 275 3.48 1.07 -13.82
C ALA A 275 2.16 0.73 -13.10
N ARG A 276 1.62 -0.49 -13.28
CA ARG A 276 0.41 -0.92 -12.57
C ARG A 276 0.66 -1.13 -11.08
N VAL A 277 1.75 -1.82 -10.72
CA VAL A 277 2.13 -2.10 -9.33
C VAL A 277 2.36 -0.82 -8.56
N LEU A 278 3.19 0.09 -9.09
CA LEU A 278 3.53 1.35 -8.42
C LEU A 278 2.28 2.20 -8.19
N ASN A 279 1.36 2.22 -9.14
CA ASN A 279 0.10 2.94 -9.02
C ASN A 279 -0.83 2.32 -7.96
N GLU A 280 -1.06 1.01 -8.03
CA GLU A 280 -1.95 0.32 -7.09
C GLU A 280 -1.38 0.27 -5.66
N PHE A 281 -0.05 0.27 -5.51
CA PHE A 281 0.60 0.28 -4.20
C PHE A 281 0.41 1.59 -3.44
N GLN A 282 0.14 2.71 -4.11
CA GLN A 282 -0.26 3.96 -3.43
C GLN A 282 -1.59 3.83 -2.67
N MET A 283 -2.41 2.83 -3.01
CA MET A 283 -3.64 2.51 -2.28
C MET A 283 -3.40 1.54 -1.12
N VAL A 284 -2.33 0.74 -1.17
CA VAL A 284 -1.99 -0.26 -0.16
C VAL A 284 -1.10 0.35 0.92
N LEU A 285 0.00 0.97 0.52
CA LEU A 285 0.98 1.59 1.39
C LEU A 285 0.44 2.91 1.95
N VAL A 286 0.88 3.23 3.15
CA VAL A 286 0.72 4.55 3.75
C VAL A 286 1.63 5.52 2.98
N VAL A 287 1.01 6.45 2.27
CA VAL A 287 1.71 7.48 1.48
C VAL A 287 1.83 8.82 2.20
N SER A 288 1.07 9.02 3.30
CA SER A 288 1.10 10.25 4.09
C SER A 288 0.53 10.05 5.49
N TRP A 289 0.80 11.01 6.39
CA TRP A 289 0.20 11.03 7.72
C TRP A 289 -1.32 11.19 7.70
N SER A 290 -1.87 11.92 6.72
CA SER A 290 -3.32 12.05 6.56
C SER A 290 -3.96 10.74 6.10
N ASP A 291 -3.27 9.98 5.24
CA ASP A 291 -3.69 8.63 4.85
C ASP A 291 -3.73 7.69 6.07
N LEU A 292 -2.65 7.64 6.87
CA LEU A 292 -2.62 6.84 8.11
C LEU A 292 -3.75 7.24 9.07
N MET A 293 -3.98 8.54 9.24
CA MET A 293 -5.06 9.05 10.09
C MET A 293 -6.44 8.62 9.57
N SER A 294 -6.69 8.71 8.25
CA SER A 294 -7.96 8.29 7.66
C SER A 294 -8.27 6.81 7.89
N ARG A 295 -7.26 5.93 7.69
CA ARG A 295 -7.34 4.49 7.96
C ARG A 295 -7.62 4.21 9.43
N THR A 296 -6.99 5.00 10.32
CA THR A 296 -7.22 4.92 11.76
C THR A 296 -8.67 5.29 12.13
N VAL A 297 -9.21 6.36 11.52
CA VAL A 297 -10.61 6.77 11.70
C VAL A 297 -11.57 5.67 11.28
N PHE A 298 -11.37 5.03 10.11
CA PHE A 298 -12.23 3.94 9.64
C PHE A 298 -12.26 2.73 10.58
N SER A 299 -11.11 2.34 11.14
CA SER A 299 -11.06 1.25 12.12
C SER A 299 -11.79 1.60 13.42
N PHE A 300 -11.63 2.82 13.94
CA PHE A 300 -12.41 3.26 15.09
C PHE A 300 -13.91 3.35 14.77
N GLY A 301 -14.28 3.78 13.56
CA GLY A 301 -15.63 3.73 13.02
C GLY A 301 -16.19 2.31 13.07
N LEU A 302 -15.43 1.32 12.60
CA LEU A 302 -15.82 -0.09 12.66
C LEU A 302 -16.09 -0.57 14.09
N ILE A 303 -15.29 -0.15 15.08
CA ILE A 303 -15.54 -0.44 16.51
C ILE A 303 -16.82 0.25 16.99
N ALA A 304 -17.06 1.50 16.59
CA ALA A 304 -18.27 2.27 16.89
C ALA A 304 -19.55 1.63 16.35
N THR A 305 -19.56 1.27 15.07
CA THR A 305 -20.71 0.63 14.42
C THR A 305 -20.97 -0.74 15.00
N THR A 306 -19.94 -1.59 15.12
CA THR A 306 -20.11 -2.92 15.69
C THR A 306 -20.61 -2.89 17.13
N THR A 307 -20.19 -1.91 17.94
CA THR A 307 -20.73 -1.77 19.30
C THR A 307 -22.19 -1.31 19.29
N SER A 308 -22.53 -0.33 18.46
CA SER A 308 -23.91 0.12 18.31
C SER A 308 -24.84 -1.01 17.85
N LEU A 309 -24.38 -1.86 16.93
CA LEU A 309 -25.08 -3.06 16.49
C LEU A 309 -25.27 -4.05 17.65
N LYS A 310 -24.23 -4.33 18.45
CA LYS A 310 -24.32 -5.21 19.63
C LYS A 310 -25.34 -4.72 20.65
N GLU A 311 -25.45 -3.41 20.86
CA GLU A 311 -26.44 -2.82 21.78
C GLU A 311 -27.89 -2.91 21.27
N LEU A 312 -28.09 -2.92 19.95
CA LEU A 312 -29.42 -3.01 19.32
C LEU A 312 -29.98 -4.43 19.28
N LEU A 313 -29.12 -5.44 19.25
CA LEU A 313 -29.52 -6.84 19.12
C LEU A 313 -29.92 -7.46 20.46
N ARG A 314 -31.10 -8.09 20.51
CA ARG A 314 -31.59 -8.81 21.69
C ARG A 314 -31.99 -10.24 21.35
N LYS A 315 -31.51 -11.21 22.14
CA LYS A 315 -31.93 -12.61 22.04
C LYS A 315 -33.30 -12.80 22.69
N VAL A 316 -34.27 -13.31 21.93
CA VAL A 316 -35.59 -13.70 22.46
C VAL A 316 -35.57 -15.20 22.79
N PRO A 317 -36.01 -15.61 23.99
CA PRO A 317 -36.12 -17.02 24.34
C PRO A 317 -37.13 -17.72 23.43
N ALA A 318 -36.79 -18.93 22.95
CA ALA A 318 -37.67 -19.71 22.08
C ALA A 318 -39.06 -19.88 22.71
N ARG A 319 -40.12 -19.60 21.95
CA ARG A 319 -41.51 -19.86 22.35
C ARG A 319 -41.65 -21.36 22.64
N GLY A 320 -41.61 -21.73 23.92
CA GLY A 320 -41.72 -23.13 24.35
C GLY A 320 -41.03 -23.50 25.66
N SER A 321 -40.11 -22.68 26.20
CA SER A 321 -39.50 -22.98 27.50
C SER A 321 -40.45 -22.62 28.66
N LYS A 322 -41.40 -23.52 28.98
CA LYS A 322 -42.07 -23.56 30.29
C LYS A 322 -41.02 -23.86 31.36
N ARG A 323 -40.30 -22.85 31.84
CA ARG A 323 -39.55 -22.98 33.09
C ARG A 323 -40.58 -23.00 34.22
N ARG A 324 -40.86 -24.19 34.75
CA ARG A 324 -41.61 -24.39 36.00
C ARG A 324 -41.04 -23.42 37.03
N ILE A 325 -41.82 -22.43 37.43
CA ILE A 325 -41.55 -21.66 38.64
C ILE A 325 -41.88 -22.61 39.80
N ALA A 326 -40.88 -23.36 40.24
CA ALA A 326 -40.88 -23.93 41.58
C ALA A 326 -40.26 -22.86 42.49
N ASN A 327 -41.13 -22.08 43.15
CA ASN A 327 -40.79 -21.46 44.42
C ASN A 327 -42.07 -21.42 45.23
N GLY A 328 -42.22 -22.44 46.07
CA GLY A 328 -43.20 -22.45 47.13
C GLY A 328 -42.75 -21.50 48.23
N ILE A 329 -43.56 -20.48 48.49
CA ILE A 329 -43.73 -19.94 49.84
C ILE A 329 -45.23 -19.82 50.05
N ARG A 330 -45.75 -20.72 50.89
CA ARG A 330 -47.11 -20.64 51.46
C ARG A 330 -47.17 -19.39 52.33
N VAL A 331 -48.11 -18.50 52.05
CA VAL A 331 -48.62 -17.51 53.04
C VAL A 331 -50.13 -17.75 53.16
N PRO A 332 -50.68 -17.91 54.37
CA PRO A 332 -52.04 -18.37 54.56
C PRO A 332 -53.05 -17.25 54.30
N VAL A 333 -54.16 -17.63 53.68
CA VAL A 333 -55.36 -16.80 53.49
C VAL A 333 -56.03 -16.56 54.85
N LYS A 334 -56.34 -15.30 55.16
CA LYS A 334 -57.39 -14.91 56.12
C LYS A 334 -58.33 -13.92 55.43
N PRO A 335 -59.64 -14.19 55.34
CA PRO A 335 -60.63 -13.23 54.86
C PRO A 335 -61.20 -12.45 56.06
N LYS A 336 -61.48 -11.15 55.91
CA LYS A 336 -62.46 -10.45 56.78
C LYS A 336 -63.09 -9.24 56.09
N ASN A 337 -64.38 -9.11 56.36
CA ASN A 337 -65.42 -8.28 55.75
C ASN A 337 -65.50 -6.84 56.28
N LEU A 338 -66.07 -5.97 55.42
CA LEU A 338 -67.11 -4.93 55.61
C LEU A 338 -67.08 -3.89 56.77
N ASN A 339 -67.30 -2.63 56.31
CA ASN A 339 -68.10 -1.51 56.86
C ASN A 339 -67.53 -0.55 57.91
N ALA A 340 -67.46 0.74 57.53
CA ALA A 340 -68.00 1.87 58.30
C ALA A 340 -68.21 3.10 57.38
N ILE A 341 -69.31 3.82 57.62
CA ILE A 341 -70.01 4.80 56.77
C ILE A 341 -69.97 6.20 57.44
N SER A 342 -69.62 7.24 56.65
CA SER A 342 -70.09 8.65 56.63
C SER A 342 -69.81 9.64 57.80
N PRO A 343 -70.05 11.00 57.70
CA PRO A 343 -70.73 11.77 56.62
C PRO A 343 -70.20 13.20 56.19
N ILE A 344 -70.64 13.61 54.97
CA ILE A 344 -71.22 14.91 54.49
C ILE A 344 -70.35 16.18 54.15
N LEU A 345 -70.36 16.48 52.83
CA LEU A 345 -70.25 17.69 51.93
C LEU A 345 -70.81 19.07 52.39
N PRO A 346 -70.80 20.23 51.62
CA PRO A 346 -70.56 20.45 50.15
C PRO A 346 -69.81 21.74 49.66
N ALA A 347 -69.53 21.77 48.33
CA ALA A 347 -69.46 22.91 47.37
C ALA A 347 -68.25 23.88 47.47
N VAL A 348 -67.64 24.44 46.40
CA VAL A 348 -68.12 24.95 45.10
C VAL A 348 -67.00 24.87 44.05
N SER A 349 -67.37 24.48 42.83
CA SER A 349 -66.56 24.54 41.60
C SER A 349 -66.52 25.95 40.98
N LYS A 350 -65.34 26.46 40.59
CA LYS A 350 -65.13 27.30 39.39
C LYS A 350 -63.70 27.11 38.83
N PRO A 351 -63.50 27.27 37.51
CA PRO A 351 -62.46 26.59 36.74
C PRO A 351 -61.19 27.43 36.58
N ALA A 352 -60.02 26.82 36.75
CA ALA A 352 -58.74 27.40 36.33
C ALA A 352 -58.30 26.74 35.02
N THR A 353 -58.59 27.45 33.93
CA THR A 353 -57.81 27.55 32.69
C THR A 353 -56.79 26.44 32.41
N VAL A 354 -57.15 25.60 31.43
CA VAL A 354 -56.24 24.80 30.61
C VAL A 354 -55.24 25.73 29.93
N GLY A 355 -54.03 25.81 30.48
CA GLY A 355 -52.86 26.39 29.85
C GLY A 355 -51.93 25.28 29.36
N GLY A 356 -52.32 24.58 28.30
CA GLY A 356 -51.42 23.70 27.56
C GLY A 356 -51.16 24.28 26.19
N TYR A 357 -49.91 24.61 25.85
CA TYR A 357 -49.34 24.43 24.50
C TYR A 357 -47.83 24.77 24.41
N ASN A 358 -47.07 23.82 23.82
CA ASN A 358 -46.12 24.03 22.72
C ASN A 358 -44.61 24.31 22.87
N SER A 359 -43.90 23.90 23.92
CA SER A 359 -42.42 23.88 23.84
C SER A 359 -41.84 22.56 23.29
N SER A 360 -42.51 21.42 23.49
CA SER A 360 -41.99 20.09 23.08
C SER A 360 -42.23 19.75 21.60
N GLY A 361 -43.33 20.22 20.99
CA GLY A 361 -43.64 19.95 19.57
C GLY A 361 -42.71 20.67 18.58
N LEU A 362 -42.32 21.92 18.89
CA LEU A 362 -41.49 22.75 18.01
C LEU A 362 -40.04 22.24 17.92
N LEU A 363 -39.47 21.79 19.04
CA LEU A 363 -38.14 21.17 19.10
C LEU A 363 -38.09 19.84 18.36
N THR A 364 -39.15 19.03 18.47
CA THR A 364 -39.27 17.73 17.80
C THR A 364 -39.45 17.91 16.29
N TYR A 365 -40.26 18.88 15.87
CA TYR A 365 -40.46 19.25 14.46
C TYR A 365 -39.19 19.83 13.82
N ARG A 366 -38.48 20.75 14.50
CA ARG A 366 -37.19 21.30 14.02
C ARG A 366 -36.13 20.22 13.88
N ARG A 367 -36.03 19.30 14.85
CA ARG A 367 -35.08 18.16 14.81
C ARG A 367 -35.39 17.19 13.67
N GLN A 368 -36.67 16.90 13.43
CA GLN A 368 -37.09 16.03 12.35
C GLN A 368 -36.83 16.67 10.98
N ARG A 369 -37.08 17.97 10.84
CA ARG A 369 -36.79 18.73 9.61
C ARG A 369 -35.30 18.84 9.32
N LEU A 370 -34.47 18.99 10.36
CA LEU A 370 -33.00 18.97 10.25
C LEU A 370 -32.49 17.60 9.77
N LEU A 371 -33.00 16.50 10.32
CA LEU A 371 -32.65 15.15 9.87
C LEU A 371 -33.05 14.90 8.42
N HIS A 372 -34.24 15.34 8.01
CA HIS A 372 -34.66 15.24 6.60
C HIS A 372 -33.75 16.05 5.68
N PHE A 373 -33.36 17.25 6.09
CA PHE A 373 -32.40 18.07 5.34
C PHE A 373 -31.06 17.35 5.17
N VAL A 374 -30.49 16.83 6.26
CA VAL A 374 -29.22 16.09 6.25
C VAL A 374 -29.28 14.87 5.33
N TYR A 375 -30.31 14.02 5.43
CA TYR A 375 -30.43 12.87 4.55
C TYR A 375 -30.65 13.25 3.09
N THR A 376 -31.37 14.35 2.82
CA THR A 376 -31.51 14.87 1.45
C THR A 376 -30.16 15.32 0.89
N VAL A 377 -29.32 15.95 1.71
CA VAL A 377 -27.95 16.33 1.32
C VAL A 377 -27.12 15.09 0.96
N PHE A 378 -27.16 14.03 1.77
CA PHE A 378 -26.49 12.76 1.41
C PHE A 378 -27.02 12.15 0.11
N GLY A 379 -28.34 12.18 -0.09
CA GLY A 379 -28.97 11.71 -1.33
C GLY A 379 -28.46 12.48 -2.57
N ILE A 380 -28.41 13.81 -2.47
CA ILE A 380 -27.86 14.69 -3.52
C ILE A 380 -26.38 14.41 -3.74
N TRP A 381 -25.60 14.23 -2.68
CA TRP A 381 -24.17 13.88 -2.78
C TRP A 381 -23.95 12.58 -3.54
N GLY A 382 -24.75 11.54 -3.27
CA GLY A 382 -24.70 10.29 -4.03
C GLY A 382 -24.98 10.48 -5.53
N VAL A 383 -25.86 11.42 -5.91
CA VAL A 383 -26.10 11.78 -7.32
C VAL A 383 -24.90 12.50 -7.92
N ILE A 384 -24.29 13.43 -7.20
CA ILE A 384 -23.09 14.16 -7.65
C ILE A 384 -21.93 13.19 -7.89
N VAL A 385 -21.63 12.33 -6.91
CA VAL A 385 -20.55 11.33 -7.00
C VAL A 385 -20.80 10.36 -8.16
N LEU A 386 -22.02 9.89 -8.33
CA LEU A 386 -22.38 9.04 -9.47
C LEU A 386 -22.22 9.77 -10.80
N GLY A 387 -22.62 11.04 -10.87
CA GLY A 387 -22.47 11.89 -12.06
C GLY A 387 -21.00 12.05 -12.46
N LEU A 388 -20.14 12.40 -11.50
CA LEU A 388 -18.70 12.53 -11.71
C LEU A 388 -18.06 11.22 -12.20
N HIS A 389 -18.47 10.08 -11.64
CA HIS A 389 -17.95 8.79 -12.08
C HIS A 389 -18.46 8.40 -13.47
N ILE A 390 -19.72 8.70 -13.80
CA ILE A 390 -20.25 8.46 -15.15
C ILE A 390 -19.49 9.31 -16.16
N GLU A 391 -19.32 10.61 -15.89
CA GLU A 391 -18.54 11.53 -16.71
C GLU A 391 -17.15 10.97 -16.98
N ALA A 392 -16.41 10.62 -15.92
CA ALA A 392 -15.08 10.03 -16.06
C ALA A 392 -15.10 8.72 -16.87
N SER A 393 -16.10 7.85 -16.66
CA SER A 393 -16.19 6.53 -17.32
C SER A 393 -16.58 6.56 -18.80
N VAL A 394 -17.01 7.71 -19.33
CA VAL A 394 -17.42 7.88 -20.73
C VAL A 394 -16.24 8.36 -21.60
N GLN A 395 -15.11 8.71 -21.00
CA GLN A 395 -13.91 9.09 -21.74
C GLN A 395 -13.48 7.97 -22.72
N PRO A 396 -13.04 8.32 -23.94
CA PRO A 396 -12.64 7.34 -24.92
C PRO A 396 -11.38 6.59 -24.47
N GLU A 397 -11.32 5.30 -24.78
CA GLU A 397 -10.09 4.51 -24.61
C GLU A 397 -9.11 4.85 -25.75
N LEU A 398 -7.91 5.29 -25.39
CA LEU A 398 -6.87 5.64 -26.35
C LEU A 398 -5.86 4.50 -26.51
N PRO A 399 -5.48 4.10 -27.74
CA PRO A 399 -4.53 3.02 -27.96
C PRO A 399 -3.13 3.29 -27.38
N GLN A 400 -2.75 4.57 -27.28
CA GLN A 400 -1.51 5.03 -26.68
C GLN A 400 -1.54 5.07 -25.14
N CYS A 401 -2.71 4.91 -24.51
CA CYS A 401 -2.85 4.90 -23.07
C CYS A 401 -3.01 3.47 -22.55
N ALA A 402 -1.88 2.77 -22.43
CA ALA A 402 -1.87 1.36 -22.01
C ALA A 402 -2.42 1.15 -20.59
N LEU A 403 -2.23 2.13 -19.70
CA LEU A 403 -2.89 2.19 -18.39
C LEU A 403 -3.65 3.51 -18.23
N GLN A 404 -4.85 3.55 -18.80
CA GLN A 404 -5.76 4.68 -18.64
C GLN A 404 -6.47 4.63 -17.28
N VAL A 405 -6.53 5.79 -16.62
CA VAL A 405 -7.26 6.00 -15.38
C VAL A 405 -8.39 7.00 -15.61
N HIS A 406 -9.47 6.88 -14.85
CA HIS A 406 -10.71 7.62 -15.10
C HIS A 406 -10.94 8.58 -13.93
N SER A 407 -10.13 9.63 -13.89
CA SER A 407 -10.15 10.64 -12.84
C SER A 407 -11.41 11.49 -12.89
N TRP A 408 -11.95 11.85 -11.73
CA TRP A 408 -13.14 12.68 -11.67
C TRP A 408 -12.83 14.15 -11.99
N ALA A 409 -13.77 14.81 -12.66
CA ALA A 409 -13.70 16.23 -13.02
C ALA A 409 -12.54 16.61 -13.96
N MET A 410 -12.03 15.64 -14.74
CA MET A 410 -11.05 15.87 -15.81
C MET A 410 -11.73 15.73 -17.18
N SER A 411 -11.44 16.67 -18.08
CA SER A 411 -11.99 16.66 -19.44
C SER A 411 -11.18 15.77 -20.39
N ASP A 412 -9.86 15.75 -20.21
CA ASP A 412 -8.95 15.00 -21.04
C ASP A 412 -8.68 13.60 -20.43
N PRO A 413 -8.44 12.57 -21.26
CA PRO A 413 -8.01 11.26 -20.79
C PRO A 413 -6.72 11.33 -19.97
N ALA A 414 -6.73 10.72 -18.80
CA ALA A 414 -5.56 10.60 -17.92
C ALA A 414 -4.88 9.24 -18.11
N CYS A 415 -3.58 9.24 -18.35
CA CYS A 415 -2.83 8.05 -18.75
C CYS A 415 -1.60 7.91 -17.87
N TYR A 416 -1.57 6.86 -17.05
CA TYR A 416 -0.44 6.63 -16.15
C TYR A 416 0.77 6.08 -16.92
N LEU A 417 0.52 5.13 -17.84
CA LEU A 417 1.49 4.61 -18.80
C LEU A 417 1.06 5.02 -20.21
N ALA A 418 1.87 5.86 -20.85
CA ALA A 418 1.72 6.26 -22.24
C ALA A 418 2.71 5.47 -23.11
N ILE A 419 2.20 4.74 -24.10
CA ILE A 419 2.99 4.00 -25.09
C ILE A 419 2.73 4.60 -26.47
N LEU A 420 3.72 5.31 -27.00
CA LEU A 420 3.75 5.75 -28.39
C LEU A 420 4.37 4.65 -29.26
N ASP A 421 3.53 3.72 -29.71
CA ASP A 421 3.92 2.69 -30.68
C ASP A 421 3.66 3.19 -32.11
N CYS A 422 4.71 3.64 -32.80
CA CYS A 422 4.61 4.20 -34.13
C CYS A 422 4.05 3.20 -35.16
N HIS A 423 4.42 1.92 -35.05
CA HIS A 423 3.91 0.87 -35.93
C HIS A 423 2.41 0.64 -35.74
N ARG A 424 1.95 0.53 -34.49
CA ARG A 424 0.52 0.37 -34.18
C ARG A 424 -0.32 1.59 -34.55
N LEU A 425 0.25 2.79 -34.40
CA LEU A 425 -0.42 4.05 -34.70
C LEU A 425 -0.35 4.43 -36.20
N GLY A 426 0.44 3.71 -37.00
CA GLY A 426 0.61 3.96 -38.44
C GLY A 426 1.33 5.28 -38.74
N ILE A 427 2.27 5.69 -37.87
CA ILE A 427 3.07 6.92 -38.02
C ILE A 427 4.56 6.57 -38.11
N SER A 428 5.39 7.50 -38.59
CA SER A 428 6.84 7.28 -38.70
C SER A 428 7.62 7.74 -37.46
N GLY A 429 7.01 8.65 -36.69
CA GLY A 429 7.62 9.27 -35.51
C GLY A 429 8.11 10.70 -35.76
N LEU A 430 7.65 11.37 -36.82
CA LEU A 430 8.03 12.75 -37.12
C LEU A 430 7.46 13.73 -36.07
N LYS A 431 8.13 14.87 -35.86
CA LYS A 431 7.81 15.81 -34.77
C LYS A 431 6.34 16.22 -34.74
N ALA A 432 5.73 16.44 -35.91
CA ALA A 432 4.32 16.81 -36.03
C ALA A 432 3.36 15.66 -35.68
N GLU A 433 3.68 14.42 -36.09
CA GLU A 433 2.89 13.23 -35.81
C GLU A 433 2.90 12.90 -34.31
N VAL A 434 4.09 12.94 -33.70
CA VAL A 434 4.27 12.70 -32.27
C VAL A 434 3.49 13.74 -31.46
N LYS A 435 3.62 15.02 -31.82
CA LYS A 435 2.91 16.11 -31.16
C LYS A 435 1.39 15.98 -31.27
N ASP A 436 0.87 15.57 -32.42
CA ASP A 436 -0.55 15.32 -32.63
C ASP A 436 -1.05 14.21 -31.68
N LYS A 437 -0.36 13.07 -31.64
CA LYS A 437 -0.73 11.93 -30.78
C LYS A 437 -0.64 12.24 -29.29
N TRP A 438 0.37 12.98 -28.89
CA TRP A 438 0.56 13.41 -27.50
C TRP A 438 -0.42 14.51 -27.07
N SER A 439 -1.13 15.16 -27.99
CA SER A 439 -2.17 16.14 -27.66
C SER A 439 -3.53 15.52 -27.37
N GLU A 440 -3.70 14.21 -27.59
CA GLU A 440 -4.97 13.50 -27.38
C GLU A 440 -5.25 13.16 -25.90
N PHE A 441 -4.26 13.28 -25.01
CA PHE A 441 -4.37 12.97 -23.57
C PHE A 441 -3.66 14.00 -22.70
N ASP A 442 -3.96 14.01 -21.40
CA ASP A 442 -3.30 14.88 -20.44
C ASP A 442 -1.91 14.32 -20.07
N ARG A 443 -0.89 14.91 -20.68
CA ARG A 443 0.53 14.55 -20.49
C ARG A 443 1.02 14.75 -19.06
N SER A 444 0.41 15.65 -18.30
CA SER A 444 0.80 15.90 -16.91
C SER A 444 0.49 14.72 -15.99
N THR A 445 -0.33 13.76 -16.45
CA THR A 445 -0.72 12.56 -15.70
C THR A 445 0.18 11.35 -15.93
N VAL A 446 1.10 11.44 -16.89
CA VAL A 446 1.97 10.33 -17.30
C VAL A 446 3.12 10.17 -16.34
N VAL A 447 3.25 8.96 -15.79
CA VAL A 447 4.35 8.55 -14.92
C VAL A 447 5.40 7.76 -15.70
N THR A 448 4.99 6.96 -16.68
CA THR A 448 5.93 6.24 -17.55
C THR A 448 5.62 6.52 -19.01
N LEU A 449 6.63 6.96 -19.75
CA LEU A 449 6.56 7.22 -21.19
C LEU A 449 7.41 6.20 -21.94
N ALA A 450 6.76 5.35 -22.74
CA ALA A 450 7.42 4.42 -23.64
C ALA A 450 7.20 4.83 -25.10
N ILE A 451 8.25 4.81 -25.91
CA ILE A 451 8.22 5.10 -27.35
C ILE A 451 8.77 3.87 -28.07
N ARG A 452 8.05 3.34 -29.06
CA ARG A 452 8.40 2.08 -29.70
C ARG A 452 8.23 2.12 -31.22
N HIS A 453 9.10 1.41 -31.93
CA HIS A 453 8.96 1.10 -33.36
C HIS A 453 8.88 2.31 -34.29
N CYS A 454 9.51 3.43 -33.93
CA CYS A 454 9.53 4.63 -34.75
C CYS A 454 10.72 4.60 -35.71
N THR A 455 10.47 4.67 -37.01
CA THR A 455 11.51 4.60 -38.05
C THR A 455 12.25 5.93 -38.28
N ALA A 456 11.69 7.04 -37.80
CA ALA A 456 12.29 8.37 -37.93
C ALA A 456 11.86 9.27 -36.76
N LEU A 457 12.16 8.84 -35.53
CA LEU A 457 11.73 9.49 -34.30
C LEU A 457 12.33 10.89 -34.15
N GLU A 458 11.47 11.90 -34.03
CA GLU A 458 11.82 13.28 -33.70
C GLU A 458 11.08 13.67 -32.42
N ILE A 459 11.81 13.94 -31.34
CA ILE A 459 11.21 14.27 -30.05
C ILE A 459 10.74 15.73 -30.05
N PRO A 460 9.44 16.02 -29.86
CA PRO A 460 8.93 17.37 -29.82
C PRO A 460 9.10 18.02 -28.44
N ASP A 461 9.16 19.36 -28.42
CA ASP A 461 9.29 20.18 -27.20
C ASP A 461 8.15 19.94 -26.19
N SER A 462 7.01 19.40 -26.67
CA SER A 462 5.90 18.92 -25.85
C SER A 462 6.25 17.82 -24.84
N ILE A 463 7.44 17.21 -24.96
CA ILE A 463 7.99 16.32 -23.92
C ILE A 463 8.12 17.04 -22.58
N GLY A 464 8.36 18.36 -22.58
CA GLY A 464 8.47 19.15 -21.35
C GLY A 464 7.19 19.23 -20.52
N ASP A 465 6.03 18.81 -21.05
CA ASP A 465 4.75 18.84 -20.33
C ASP A 465 4.51 17.56 -19.49
N PHE A 466 5.45 16.60 -19.53
CA PHE A 466 5.40 15.32 -18.82
C PHE A 466 6.00 15.41 -17.40
N HIS A 467 5.42 16.30 -16.58
CA HIS A 467 6.01 16.70 -15.29
C HIS A 467 6.10 15.61 -14.21
N LEU A 468 5.22 14.60 -14.26
CA LEU A 468 5.19 13.49 -13.29
C LEU A 468 5.95 12.25 -13.77
N THR A 469 6.58 12.33 -14.95
CA THR A 469 7.23 11.16 -15.54
C THR A 469 8.47 10.77 -14.77
N THR A 470 8.47 9.54 -14.24
CA THR A 470 9.58 8.91 -13.54
C THR A 470 10.47 8.09 -14.46
N GLY A 471 9.98 7.74 -15.65
CA GLY A 471 10.75 6.93 -16.59
C GLY A 471 10.43 7.18 -18.06
N ILE A 472 11.47 7.26 -18.88
CA ILE A 472 11.37 7.36 -20.34
C ILE A 472 12.10 6.17 -20.97
N LYS A 473 11.38 5.35 -21.75
CA LYS A 473 11.98 4.27 -22.54
C LYS A 473 11.75 4.48 -24.03
N VAL A 474 12.80 4.32 -24.82
CA VAL A 474 12.71 4.22 -26.28
C VAL A 474 13.19 2.85 -26.70
N TYR A 475 12.34 2.10 -27.39
CA TYR A 475 12.62 0.74 -27.83
C TYR A 475 12.53 0.60 -29.36
N ASN A 476 13.49 -0.10 -29.95
CA ASN A 476 13.51 -0.51 -31.36
C ASN A 476 13.11 0.63 -32.31
N SER A 477 13.86 1.73 -32.26
CA SER A 477 13.52 2.97 -32.98
C SER A 477 14.78 3.60 -33.58
N THR A 478 14.62 4.35 -34.68
CA THR A 478 15.69 5.16 -35.27
C THR A 478 15.45 6.61 -34.90
N LEU A 479 16.35 7.16 -34.07
CA LEU A 479 16.31 8.56 -33.67
C LEU A 479 16.85 9.43 -34.80
N LYS A 480 16.05 10.43 -35.18
CA LYS A 480 16.41 11.42 -36.19
C LYS A 480 16.74 12.78 -35.56
N ASP A 481 15.97 13.20 -34.57
CA ASP A 481 16.21 14.43 -33.82
C ASP A 481 15.74 14.32 -32.36
N TRP A 482 16.58 14.78 -31.44
CA TRP A 482 16.21 15.06 -30.06
C TRP A 482 17.07 16.23 -29.60
N GLY A 483 16.69 17.41 -30.09
CA GLY A 483 17.42 18.66 -29.88
C GLY A 483 17.20 19.25 -28.49
N ALA A 484 18.00 20.28 -28.18
CA ALA A 484 17.99 20.98 -26.90
C ALA A 484 16.65 21.66 -26.54
N SER A 485 15.79 21.98 -27.52
CA SER A 485 14.45 22.54 -27.25
C SER A 485 13.49 21.53 -26.63
N ALA A 486 13.76 20.24 -26.82
CA ALA A 486 13.04 19.11 -26.24
C ALA A 486 13.88 18.41 -25.17
N ALA A 487 14.74 19.16 -24.49
CA ALA A 487 15.60 18.59 -23.48
C ALA A 487 14.82 18.15 -22.25
N VAL A 488 15.27 17.04 -21.68
CA VAL A 488 14.90 16.62 -20.35
C VAL A 488 15.64 17.51 -19.37
N THR A 489 14.86 18.18 -18.51
CA THR A 489 15.38 19.14 -17.53
C THR A 489 14.77 18.93 -16.17
N ASN A 490 15.45 19.34 -15.09
CA ASN A 490 14.93 19.32 -13.74
C ASN A 490 13.69 20.21 -13.58
N THR A 491 13.65 21.33 -14.30
CA THR A 491 12.47 22.23 -14.31
C THR A 491 11.22 21.52 -14.84
N ASN A 492 11.36 20.72 -15.90
CA ASN A 492 10.22 20.10 -16.56
C ASN A 492 9.97 18.66 -16.12
N HIS A 493 10.98 17.94 -15.64
CA HIS A 493 10.92 16.52 -15.28
C HIS A 493 11.59 16.26 -13.92
N PRO A 494 11.11 16.89 -12.83
CA PRO A 494 11.76 16.78 -11.52
C PRO A 494 11.71 15.36 -10.93
N GLU A 495 10.72 14.56 -11.35
CA GLU A 495 10.51 13.19 -10.84
C GLU A 495 11.18 12.12 -11.69
N LEU A 496 11.89 12.49 -12.77
CA LEU A 496 12.49 11.52 -13.69
C LEU A 496 13.66 10.80 -13.01
N ILE A 497 13.60 9.47 -13.00
CA ILE A 497 14.53 8.58 -12.31
C ILE A 497 15.42 7.81 -13.30
N TRP A 498 14.81 7.31 -14.38
CA TRP A 498 15.49 6.48 -15.35
C TRP A 498 15.19 6.84 -16.81
N LEU A 499 16.17 6.61 -17.69
CA LEU A 499 16.02 6.78 -19.13
C LEU A 499 16.74 5.66 -19.87
N TYR A 500 15.96 4.90 -20.66
CA TYR A 500 16.45 3.72 -21.37
C TYR A 500 16.33 3.89 -22.89
N LEU A 501 17.43 3.70 -23.61
CA LEU A 501 17.46 3.59 -25.07
C LEU A 501 17.88 2.17 -25.45
N VAL A 502 16.92 1.37 -25.90
CA VAL A 502 17.09 -0.06 -26.16
C VAL A 502 16.85 -0.36 -27.63
N ARG A 503 17.82 -0.94 -28.32
CA ARG A 503 17.77 -1.14 -29.79
C ARG A 503 17.51 0.16 -30.54
N VAL A 504 18.09 1.26 -30.08
CA VAL A 504 17.91 2.58 -30.68
C VAL A 504 19.09 2.92 -31.58
N HIS A 505 18.80 3.30 -32.82
CA HIS A 505 19.80 3.86 -33.73
C HIS A 505 19.89 5.37 -33.56
N LEU A 506 21.05 5.86 -33.15
CA LEU A 506 21.37 7.25 -32.88
C LEU A 506 22.08 7.91 -34.07
N PRO A 507 21.77 9.18 -34.38
CA PRO A 507 22.43 9.91 -35.46
C PRO A 507 23.92 10.08 -35.15
N ASP A 508 24.77 9.72 -36.11
CA ASP A 508 26.23 9.77 -36.02
C ASP A 508 26.86 8.99 -34.84
N GLY A 509 26.10 8.11 -34.17
CA GLY A 509 26.56 7.35 -33.00
C GLY A 509 26.85 8.22 -31.78
N ARG A 510 26.14 9.35 -31.63
CA ARG A 510 26.30 10.31 -30.52
C ARG A 510 25.07 10.35 -29.64
N LEU A 511 25.28 10.71 -28.38
CA LEU A 511 24.18 11.00 -27.45
C LEU A 511 23.40 12.25 -27.91
N PRO A 512 22.06 12.26 -27.76
CA PRO A 512 21.25 13.39 -28.18
C PRO A 512 21.39 14.61 -27.26
N GLU A 513 21.32 15.82 -27.82
CA GLU A 513 21.36 17.08 -27.04
C GLU A 513 20.24 17.16 -26.00
N GLY A 514 19.11 16.51 -26.25
CA GLY A 514 17.98 16.48 -25.34
C GLY A 514 18.25 15.79 -23.99
N ILE A 515 19.32 15.01 -23.85
CA ILE A 515 19.74 14.43 -22.56
C ILE A 515 21.02 15.07 -22.02
N MET A 516 21.41 16.24 -22.57
CA MET A 516 22.65 16.94 -22.25
C MET A 516 22.40 18.38 -21.77
N SER A 517 21.23 18.63 -21.18
CA SER A 517 20.91 19.93 -20.58
C SER A 517 21.81 20.23 -19.38
N SER A 518 22.16 21.49 -19.19
CA SER A 518 22.82 21.96 -17.96
C SER A 518 21.85 22.00 -16.76
N ASP A 519 20.54 22.04 -17.00
CA ASP A 519 19.50 21.87 -15.98
C ASP A 519 19.08 20.40 -15.91
N PHE A 520 20.02 19.47 -15.76
CA PHE A 520 19.76 18.03 -15.77
C PHE A 520 18.90 17.61 -14.55
N PRO A 521 17.94 16.66 -14.69
CA PRO A 521 17.07 16.26 -13.58
C PRO A 521 17.84 15.72 -12.36
N GLY A 522 17.52 16.24 -11.17
CA GLY A 522 18.23 15.87 -9.94
C GLY A 522 17.96 14.45 -9.43
N ASN A 523 16.92 13.79 -9.95
CA ASN A 523 16.57 12.41 -9.63
C ASN A 523 16.95 11.43 -10.74
N LEU A 524 17.46 11.88 -11.89
CA LEU A 524 17.82 10.99 -13.00
C LEU A 524 19.22 10.43 -12.77
N TYR A 525 19.30 9.22 -12.22
CA TYR A 525 20.56 8.54 -11.90
C TYR A 525 20.69 7.17 -12.55
N ASP A 526 19.76 6.76 -13.42
CA ASP A 526 19.82 5.48 -14.11
C ASP A 526 19.65 5.65 -15.63
N LEU A 527 20.73 5.43 -16.37
CA LEU A 527 20.82 5.69 -17.80
C LEU A 527 21.34 4.45 -18.52
N GLU A 528 20.48 3.82 -19.32
CA GLU A 528 20.83 2.58 -20.00
C GLU A 528 20.71 2.70 -21.52
N PHE A 529 21.76 2.33 -22.22
CA PHE A 529 21.90 2.37 -23.67
C PHE A 529 22.30 0.97 -24.17
N THR A 530 21.30 0.13 -24.41
CA THR A 530 21.51 -1.30 -24.70
C THR A 530 21.22 -1.61 -26.17
N TYR A 531 22.15 -2.26 -26.87
CA TYR A 531 22.10 -2.51 -28.32
C TYR A 531 21.95 -1.21 -29.13
N THR A 532 22.85 -0.25 -28.89
CA THR A 532 22.86 1.05 -29.58
C THR A 532 24.15 1.22 -30.39
N ASN A 533 24.17 2.14 -31.35
CA ASN A 533 25.38 2.47 -32.11
C ASN A 533 26.19 3.61 -31.49
N VAL A 534 26.13 3.80 -30.16
CA VAL A 534 26.94 4.83 -29.48
C VAL A 534 28.43 4.52 -29.70
N ARG A 535 29.17 5.50 -30.23
CA ARG A 535 30.62 5.42 -30.50
C ARG A 535 31.43 6.46 -29.75
N VAL A 536 30.82 7.60 -29.44
CA VAL A 536 31.50 8.74 -28.82
C VAL A 536 30.61 9.33 -27.75
N VAL A 537 31.19 9.51 -26.58
CA VAL A 537 30.59 10.22 -25.44
C VAL A 537 31.33 11.56 -25.27
N PRO A 538 30.62 12.70 -25.11
CA PRO A 538 31.26 14.00 -24.95
C PRO A 538 32.14 14.10 -23.71
N ASP A 539 33.30 14.76 -23.83
CA ASP A 539 34.28 14.89 -22.74
C ASP A 539 33.80 15.75 -21.57
N ASP A 540 32.73 16.53 -21.73
CA ASP A 540 32.17 17.44 -20.72
C ASP A 540 30.89 16.89 -20.05
N LEU A 541 30.56 15.62 -20.27
CA LEU A 541 29.32 15.02 -19.77
C LEU A 541 29.21 15.04 -18.24
N ASP A 542 30.34 14.95 -17.53
CA ASP A 542 30.44 15.05 -16.08
C ASP A 542 30.09 16.43 -15.51
N THR A 543 30.02 17.45 -16.37
CA THR A 543 29.54 18.78 -15.99
C THR A 543 28.02 18.94 -16.12
N LYS A 544 27.35 17.95 -16.73
CA LYS A 544 25.93 17.97 -17.08
C LYS A 544 25.15 16.91 -16.32
N TRP A 545 25.58 15.65 -16.38
CA TRP A 545 24.93 14.54 -15.69
C TRP A 545 25.21 14.54 -14.20
N LEU A 546 24.31 13.92 -13.44
CA LEU A 546 24.41 13.81 -12.00
C LEU A 546 25.59 12.91 -11.58
N ILE A 547 26.33 13.30 -10.55
CA ILE A 547 27.35 12.45 -9.92
C ILE A 547 26.65 11.27 -9.23
N GLY A 548 27.19 10.05 -9.36
CA GLY A 548 26.59 8.82 -8.86
C GLY A 548 25.72 8.08 -9.88
N THR A 549 25.53 8.64 -11.08
CA THR A 549 24.66 8.05 -12.12
C THR A 549 25.14 6.65 -12.51
N THR A 550 24.24 5.67 -12.47
CA THR A 550 24.41 4.35 -13.07
C THR A 550 24.31 4.48 -14.59
N VAL A 551 25.34 3.99 -15.30
CA VAL A 551 25.45 4.18 -16.76
C VAL A 551 25.79 2.88 -17.45
N TYR A 552 24.87 2.39 -18.28
CA TYR A 552 25.06 1.18 -19.09
C TYR A 552 25.19 1.51 -20.57
N PHE A 553 26.28 1.07 -21.20
CA PHE A 553 26.50 1.08 -22.63
C PHE A 553 26.74 -0.35 -23.12
N GLU A 554 25.68 -1.15 -23.10
CA GLU A 554 25.73 -2.57 -23.45
C GLU A 554 25.54 -2.78 -24.94
N TYR A 555 26.35 -3.66 -25.54
CA TYR A 555 26.36 -3.94 -26.98
C TYR A 555 26.41 -2.64 -27.79
N SER A 556 27.26 -1.71 -27.34
CA SER A 556 27.52 -0.43 -28.00
C SER A 556 28.65 -0.56 -29.03
N GLU A 557 28.97 0.53 -29.74
CA GLU A 557 30.12 0.60 -30.65
C GLU A 557 31.33 1.31 -30.00
N LEU A 558 31.36 1.43 -28.67
CA LEU A 558 32.48 1.98 -27.91
C LEU A 558 33.67 1.01 -27.90
N THR A 559 34.84 1.49 -28.33
CA THR A 559 36.09 0.70 -28.33
C THR A 559 36.95 0.90 -27.09
N ILE A 560 36.64 1.92 -26.28
CA ILE A 560 37.30 2.25 -25.02
C ILE A 560 36.26 2.71 -24.01
N ILE A 561 36.56 2.59 -22.72
CA ILE A 561 35.76 3.21 -21.65
C ILE A 561 36.04 4.72 -21.65
N PRO A 562 35.04 5.59 -21.90
CA PRO A 562 35.26 7.03 -21.90
C PRO A 562 35.61 7.52 -20.48
N PRO A 563 36.75 8.23 -20.28
CA PRO A 563 37.17 8.67 -18.95
C PRO A 563 36.16 9.55 -18.23
N VAL A 564 35.33 10.27 -18.99
CA VAL A 564 34.24 11.09 -18.45
C VAL A 564 33.21 10.30 -17.65
N ILE A 565 32.96 9.03 -18.02
CA ILE A 565 32.02 8.17 -17.29
C ILE A 565 32.58 7.83 -15.90
N LEU A 566 33.90 7.66 -15.78
CA LEU A 566 34.54 7.39 -14.48
C LEU A 566 34.52 8.62 -13.57
N ARG A 567 34.56 9.84 -14.15
CA ARG A 567 34.44 11.09 -13.39
C ARG A 567 33.04 11.37 -12.84
N LEU A 568 32.03 10.65 -13.34
CA LEU A 568 30.67 10.69 -12.75
C LEU A 568 30.61 9.98 -11.39
N ASP A 569 31.67 9.29 -10.95
CA ASP A 569 31.67 8.47 -9.74
C ASP A 569 30.46 7.50 -9.67
N PRO A 570 30.25 6.69 -10.73
CA PRO A 570 29.02 5.91 -10.91
C PRO A 570 28.85 4.83 -9.85
N TYR A 571 27.62 4.59 -9.41
CA TYR A 571 27.29 3.44 -8.55
C TYR A 571 27.48 2.09 -9.26
N SER A 572 27.17 2.06 -10.56
CA SER A 572 27.29 0.87 -11.40
C SER A 572 27.54 1.25 -12.85
N ILE A 573 28.39 0.48 -13.53
CA ILE A 573 28.61 0.62 -14.98
C ILE A 573 28.56 -0.73 -15.68
N SER A 574 28.08 -0.72 -16.92
CA SER A 574 28.09 -1.87 -17.80
C SER A 574 28.58 -1.47 -19.18
N PHE A 575 29.53 -2.23 -19.70
CA PHE A 575 29.98 -2.15 -21.08
C PHE A 575 29.90 -3.50 -21.79
N THR A 576 29.11 -4.42 -21.24
CA THR A 576 28.97 -5.80 -21.71
C THR A 576 28.71 -5.85 -23.21
N GLY A 577 29.43 -6.72 -23.93
CA GLY A 577 29.27 -6.92 -25.38
C GLY A 577 29.79 -5.78 -26.28
N SER A 578 30.36 -4.71 -25.72
CA SER A 578 31.00 -3.65 -26.51
C SER A 578 32.39 -4.08 -27.03
N PRO A 579 32.88 -3.53 -28.16
CA PRO A 579 34.17 -3.91 -28.75
C PRO A 579 35.39 -3.32 -28.01
N ILE A 580 35.40 -3.42 -26.69
CA ILE A 580 36.49 -2.99 -25.81
C ILE A 580 37.51 -4.13 -25.70
N ALA A 581 38.77 -3.80 -25.94
CA ALA A 581 39.88 -4.76 -25.91
C ALA A 581 40.81 -4.60 -24.70
N GLU A 582 40.78 -3.44 -24.03
CA GLU A 582 41.66 -3.10 -22.91
C GLU A 582 40.89 -2.30 -21.86
N LEU A 583 41.16 -2.57 -20.58
CA LEU A 583 40.57 -1.85 -19.45
C LEU A 583 41.59 -0.89 -18.81
N PRO A 584 41.26 0.40 -18.66
CA PRO A 584 42.11 1.35 -17.95
C PRO A 584 42.11 1.03 -16.44
N PRO A 585 43.25 1.15 -15.72
CA PRO A 585 43.30 0.96 -14.26
C PRO A 585 42.25 1.77 -13.50
N GLU A 586 41.97 2.99 -13.98
CA GLU A 586 41.05 3.95 -13.38
C GLU A 586 39.63 3.41 -13.23
N VAL A 587 39.21 2.42 -14.04
CA VAL A 587 37.88 1.79 -13.89
C VAL A 587 37.74 1.07 -12.55
N PHE A 588 38.84 0.58 -11.98
CA PHE A 588 38.86 -0.12 -10.70
C PHE A 588 39.11 0.83 -9.51
N GLU A 589 39.30 2.13 -9.77
CA GLU A 589 39.64 3.14 -8.76
C GLU A 589 38.46 4.06 -8.39
N VAL A 590 37.27 3.83 -8.96
CA VAL A 590 36.05 4.60 -8.68
C VAL A 590 35.56 4.34 -7.25
N PRO A 591 35.58 5.33 -6.33
CA PRO A 591 35.38 5.10 -4.89
C PRO A 591 34.07 4.41 -4.50
N ASP A 592 32.94 4.85 -5.06
CA ASP A 592 31.61 4.46 -4.62
C ASP A 592 30.92 3.43 -5.55
N MET A 593 31.65 2.96 -6.58
CA MET A 593 31.14 1.97 -7.53
C MET A 593 31.02 0.58 -6.88
N VAL A 594 29.86 -0.06 -7.00
CA VAL A 594 29.59 -1.39 -6.41
C VAL A 594 29.62 -2.50 -7.45
N TYR A 595 29.12 -2.25 -8.66
CA TYR A 595 28.98 -3.25 -9.71
C TYR A 595 29.70 -2.83 -10.99
N LEU A 596 30.56 -3.72 -11.48
CA LEU A 596 31.32 -3.56 -12.72
C LEU A 596 30.99 -4.67 -13.71
N TYR A 597 30.23 -4.37 -14.76
CA TYR A 597 29.83 -5.35 -15.77
C TYR A 597 30.68 -5.21 -17.05
N MET A 598 31.55 -6.20 -17.26
CA MET A 598 32.54 -6.27 -18.34
C MET A 598 32.47 -7.65 -19.03
N GLY A 599 31.25 -8.18 -19.20
CA GLY A 599 31.02 -9.46 -19.84
C GLY A 599 31.08 -9.39 -21.37
N SER A 600 31.36 -10.49 -22.05
CA SER A 600 31.35 -10.60 -23.52
C SER A 600 32.21 -9.54 -24.24
N ILE A 601 33.29 -9.06 -23.60
CA ILE A 601 34.26 -8.13 -24.22
C ILE A 601 35.57 -8.86 -24.53
N ALA A 602 36.33 -8.36 -25.51
CA ALA A 602 37.50 -9.03 -26.08
C ALA A 602 38.81 -8.80 -25.29
N ILE A 603 38.72 -8.66 -23.96
CA ILE A 603 39.90 -8.44 -23.11
C ILE A 603 40.67 -9.75 -22.90
N GLN A 604 41.99 -9.66 -22.85
CA GLN A 604 42.89 -10.81 -22.60
C GLN A 604 43.40 -10.85 -21.15
N GLU A 605 43.60 -9.69 -20.54
CA GLU A 605 44.12 -9.53 -19.19
C GLU A 605 43.55 -8.28 -18.54
N LEU A 606 43.58 -8.26 -17.20
CA LEU A 606 43.29 -7.09 -16.39
C LEU A 606 44.55 -6.20 -16.29
N PRO A 607 44.42 -4.89 -15.98
CA PRO A 607 45.58 -4.00 -15.85
C PRO A 607 46.56 -4.50 -14.79
N TYR A 608 47.85 -4.45 -15.11
CA TYR A 608 48.93 -4.92 -14.24
C TYR A 608 48.96 -4.21 -12.88
N ASN A 609 48.78 -2.88 -12.88
CA ASN A 609 48.79 -2.05 -11.68
C ASN A 609 47.47 -1.29 -11.53
N VAL A 610 46.88 -1.37 -10.35
CA VAL A 610 45.79 -0.51 -9.87
C VAL A 610 46.25 0.10 -8.55
N SER A 611 46.39 1.42 -8.50
CA SER A 611 47.06 2.10 -7.38
C SER A 611 46.13 2.28 -6.18
N ASN A 612 44.87 2.63 -6.45
CA ASN A 612 43.85 2.89 -5.44
C ASN A 612 42.62 2.06 -5.70
N PHE A 613 42.72 0.74 -5.51
CA PHE A 613 41.58 -0.15 -5.73
C PHE A 613 40.38 0.28 -4.88
N SER A 614 39.22 0.36 -5.54
CA SER A 614 37.99 0.88 -4.94
C SER A 614 37.58 0.08 -3.70
N PRO A 615 37.27 0.75 -2.57
CA PRO A 615 36.73 0.09 -1.39
C PRO A 615 35.25 -0.28 -1.56
N GLY A 616 34.52 0.42 -2.45
CA GLY A 616 33.10 0.18 -2.73
C GLY A 616 32.85 -1.02 -3.65
N LEU A 617 33.81 -1.34 -4.53
CA LEU A 617 33.63 -2.37 -5.55
C LEU A 617 33.40 -3.74 -4.92
N ALA A 618 32.22 -4.33 -5.17
CA ALA A 618 31.81 -5.58 -4.56
C ALA A 618 31.71 -6.71 -5.58
N TYR A 619 31.28 -6.40 -6.81
CA TYR A 619 31.07 -7.40 -7.85
C TYR A 619 31.70 -6.98 -9.18
N ILE A 620 32.44 -7.90 -9.78
CA ILE A 620 33.06 -7.74 -11.10
C ILE A 620 32.61 -8.91 -11.98
N TYR A 621 31.95 -8.57 -13.08
CA TYR A 621 31.48 -9.53 -14.08
C TYR A 621 32.43 -9.49 -15.28
N LEU A 622 33.07 -10.63 -15.54
CA LEU A 622 34.00 -10.88 -16.65
C LEU A 622 33.58 -12.15 -17.42
N THR A 623 32.27 -12.38 -17.48
CA THR A 623 31.67 -13.51 -18.19
C THR A 623 32.03 -13.49 -19.68
N ASP A 624 32.25 -14.65 -20.30
CA ASP A 624 32.63 -14.78 -21.72
C ASP A 624 33.82 -13.89 -22.16
N THR A 625 34.83 -13.74 -21.30
CA THR A 625 36.09 -13.03 -21.61
C THR A 625 37.27 -13.98 -21.80
N ASN A 626 38.38 -13.50 -22.39
CA ASN A 626 39.60 -14.31 -22.52
C ASN A 626 40.54 -14.21 -21.31
N VAL A 627 40.10 -13.61 -20.20
CA VAL A 627 40.89 -13.49 -18.98
C VAL A 627 41.21 -14.89 -18.43
N SER A 628 42.49 -15.17 -18.22
CA SER A 628 42.96 -16.46 -17.70
C SER A 628 43.79 -16.35 -16.42
N PHE A 629 44.06 -15.15 -15.93
CA PHE A 629 44.83 -14.96 -14.70
C PHE A 629 44.59 -13.60 -14.05
N PHE A 630 45.09 -13.46 -12.82
CA PHE A 630 44.87 -12.30 -11.95
C PHE A 630 46.14 -11.73 -11.35
N TRP A 631 46.17 -10.41 -11.19
CA TRP A 631 47.23 -9.67 -10.51
C TRP A 631 46.90 -9.45 -9.01
N PRO A 632 47.91 -9.22 -8.14
CA PRO A 632 47.73 -9.26 -6.68
C PRO A 632 46.78 -8.21 -6.11
N TRP A 633 46.52 -7.11 -6.84
CA TRP A 633 45.60 -6.07 -6.37
C TRP A 633 44.16 -6.59 -6.20
N ILE A 634 43.77 -7.66 -6.91
CA ILE A 634 42.44 -8.28 -6.76
C ILE A 634 42.26 -8.99 -5.42
N ASP A 635 43.35 -9.39 -4.76
CA ASP A 635 43.28 -10.17 -3.52
C ASP A 635 42.53 -9.39 -2.43
N SER A 636 42.64 -8.06 -2.45
CA SER A 636 41.89 -7.18 -1.55
C SER A 636 40.37 -7.25 -1.74
N LEU A 637 39.87 -7.61 -2.93
CA LEU A 637 38.45 -7.91 -3.17
C LEU A 637 38.06 -9.24 -2.56
N VAL A 638 38.89 -10.26 -2.78
CA VAL A 638 38.66 -11.60 -2.24
C VAL A 638 38.61 -11.55 -0.72
N GLU A 639 39.64 -11.00 -0.08
CA GLU A 639 39.75 -10.91 1.38
C GLU A 639 38.55 -10.24 2.04
N ARG A 640 38.00 -9.16 1.44
CA ARG A 640 36.85 -8.43 2.01
C ARG A 640 35.50 -9.11 1.77
N THR A 641 35.42 -10.06 0.83
CA THR A 641 34.16 -10.70 0.42
C THR A 641 34.06 -12.18 0.80
N LEU A 642 35.10 -12.78 1.41
CA LEU A 642 35.12 -14.19 1.84
C LEU A 642 33.94 -14.62 2.74
N ASP A 643 33.40 -13.69 3.53
CA ASP A 643 32.26 -13.93 4.42
C ASP A 643 30.89 -13.67 3.76
N GLN A 644 30.88 -13.19 2.51
CA GLN A 644 29.64 -12.92 1.77
C GLN A 644 29.06 -14.21 1.18
N SER A 645 27.75 -14.21 0.95
CA SER A 645 27.04 -15.38 0.41
C SER A 645 27.19 -15.56 -1.10
N GLN A 646 27.64 -14.53 -1.81
CA GLN A 646 27.82 -14.54 -3.27
C GLN A 646 29.28 -14.28 -3.64
N PRO A 647 29.83 -15.02 -4.62
CA PRO A 647 31.18 -14.76 -5.11
C PRO A 647 31.30 -13.35 -5.73
N PRO A 648 32.38 -12.59 -5.44
CA PRO A 648 32.61 -11.26 -6.00
C PRO A 648 33.00 -11.27 -7.49
N LEU A 649 33.58 -12.36 -7.99
CA LEU A 649 34.04 -12.47 -9.38
C LEU A 649 33.10 -13.42 -10.14
N LEU A 650 32.40 -12.90 -11.14
CA LEU A 650 31.50 -13.68 -11.98
C LEU A 650 32.14 -13.85 -13.36
N MET A 651 32.47 -15.08 -13.71
CA MET A 651 33.42 -15.38 -14.78
C MET A 651 33.00 -16.58 -15.64
N GLY A 652 31.73 -16.98 -15.61
CA GLY A 652 31.22 -18.04 -16.49
C GLY A 652 31.64 -17.83 -17.94
N GLY A 653 32.10 -18.91 -18.59
CA GLY A 653 32.56 -18.87 -19.98
C GLY A 653 33.95 -18.25 -20.19
N SER A 654 34.60 -17.74 -19.14
CA SER A 654 35.99 -17.26 -19.25
C SER A 654 37.01 -18.39 -19.38
N LYS A 655 38.19 -18.05 -19.91
CA LYS A 655 39.33 -18.99 -19.96
C LYS A 655 39.78 -19.42 -18.56
N TYR A 656 39.77 -18.52 -17.57
CA TYR A 656 40.06 -18.85 -16.17
C TYR A 656 39.12 -19.94 -15.63
N CYS A 657 37.82 -19.81 -15.87
CA CYS A 657 36.84 -20.81 -15.42
C CYS A 657 37.00 -22.17 -16.09
N THR A 658 37.38 -22.17 -17.37
CA THR A 658 37.70 -23.42 -18.10
C THR A 658 38.88 -24.14 -17.44
N GLU A 659 39.98 -23.42 -17.15
CA GLU A 659 41.15 -23.99 -16.48
C GLU A 659 40.84 -24.42 -15.03
N LEU A 660 40.01 -23.65 -14.32
CA LEU A 660 39.57 -24.02 -12.97
C LEU A 660 38.72 -25.31 -12.97
N GLU A 661 37.89 -25.53 -13.99
CA GLU A 661 37.14 -26.78 -14.16
C GLU A 661 38.09 -27.98 -14.39
N GLU A 662 39.12 -27.83 -15.22
CA GLU A 662 40.15 -28.86 -15.45
C GLU A 662 40.92 -29.18 -14.15
N ILE A 663 41.30 -28.16 -13.38
CA ILE A 663 41.97 -28.34 -12.07
C ILE A 663 41.04 -29.01 -11.07
N THR A 664 39.75 -28.64 -11.08
CA THR A 664 38.82 -29.17 -10.10
C THR A 664 38.38 -30.61 -10.40
N SER A 665 38.31 -30.98 -11.68
CA SER A 665 38.06 -32.35 -12.15
C SER A 665 39.29 -33.27 -12.07
N GLY A 666 40.48 -32.70 -11.91
CA GLY A 666 41.76 -33.43 -11.82
C GLY A 666 42.39 -33.74 -13.18
N GLU A 667 41.96 -33.04 -14.23
CA GLU A 667 42.56 -33.09 -15.57
C GLU A 667 43.86 -32.25 -15.65
N ALA A 668 44.00 -31.24 -14.78
CA ALA A 668 45.20 -30.42 -14.62
C ALA A 668 45.57 -30.22 -13.14
N ASP A 669 46.84 -29.94 -12.86
CA ASP A 669 47.32 -29.66 -11.48
C ASP A 669 47.55 -28.15 -11.23
N THR A 670 47.67 -27.33 -12.28
CA THR A 670 48.01 -25.90 -12.21
C THR A 670 47.38 -25.13 -13.36
N PHE A 671 47.17 -23.82 -13.19
CA PHE A 671 46.76 -22.92 -14.28
C PHE A 671 47.82 -22.82 -15.38
N ASN A 672 47.40 -22.52 -16.60
CA ASN A 672 48.25 -22.51 -17.80
C ASN A 672 48.97 -21.16 -17.98
N VAL A 673 49.71 -20.76 -16.94
CA VAL A 673 50.52 -19.53 -16.88
C VAL A 673 51.89 -19.87 -16.30
N PHE A 674 52.93 -19.13 -16.69
CA PHE A 674 54.25 -19.31 -16.09
C PHE A 674 54.19 -19.03 -14.58
N PRO A 675 54.69 -19.92 -13.71
CA PRO A 675 54.69 -19.66 -12.26
C PRO A 675 55.44 -18.36 -11.94
N SER A 676 54.77 -17.42 -11.27
CA SER A 676 55.36 -16.17 -10.76
C SER A 676 54.77 -15.87 -9.38
N ASP A 677 55.61 -15.37 -8.47
CA ASP A 677 55.19 -14.85 -7.16
C ASP A 677 54.43 -13.51 -7.28
N GLU A 678 54.34 -12.97 -8.50
CA GLU A 678 53.66 -11.72 -8.82
C GLU A 678 52.18 -11.93 -9.20
N TYR A 679 51.65 -13.14 -9.11
CA TYR A 679 50.24 -13.43 -9.37
C TYR A 679 49.41 -13.44 -8.09
N SER A 680 48.11 -13.17 -8.25
CA SER A 680 47.09 -13.25 -7.20
C SER A 680 47.06 -14.63 -6.54
N LEU A 681 46.57 -14.67 -5.29
CA LEU A 681 46.21 -15.93 -4.62
C LEU A 681 45.22 -16.77 -5.45
N LEU A 682 44.45 -16.17 -6.37
CA LEU A 682 43.55 -16.88 -7.28
C LEU A 682 44.29 -17.78 -8.29
N MET A 683 45.61 -17.63 -8.42
CA MET A 683 46.45 -18.49 -9.26
C MET A 683 47.12 -19.64 -8.49
N ASP A 684 46.95 -19.71 -7.16
CA ASP A 684 47.44 -20.84 -6.35
C ASP A 684 46.42 -21.99 -6.35
N ALA A 685 46.66 -22.98 -7.22
CA ALA A 685 45.84 -24.19 -7.34
C ALA A 685 46.03 -25.20 -6.18
N SER A 686 46.77 -24.86 -5.12
CA SER A 686 46.98 -25.75 -3.99
C SER A 686 45.67 -26.18 -3.32
N ILE A 687 45.64 -27.41 -2.79
CA ILE A 687 44.46 -27.95 -2.07
C ILE A 687 44.05 -27.05 -0.90
N ALA A 688 45.01 -26.37 -0.27
CA ALA A 688 44.76 -25.46 0.84
C ALA A 688 44.00 -24.19 0.41
N ASN A 689 44.23 -23.70 -0.81
CA ASN A 689 43.65 -22.46 -1.32
C ASN A 689 42.37 -22.67 -2.15
N ARG A 690 42.08 -23.92 -2.53
CA ARG A 690 40.94 -24.27 -3.39
C ARG A 690 39.57 -23.82 -2.85
N ASP A 691 39.34 -23.85 -1.55
CA ASP A 691 38.09 -23.34 -0.94
C ASP A 691 37.94 -21.82 -1.10
N ILE A 692 39.05 -21.08 -1.04
CA ILE A 692 39.06 -19.63 -1.25
C ILE A 692 38.69 -19.31 -2.70
N ILE A 693 39.31 -19.98 -3.68
CA ILE A 693 39.00 -19.79 -5.10
C ILE A 693 37.51 -20.05 -5.38
N LEU A 694 36.96 -21.17 -4.88
CA LEU A 694 35.57 -21.54 -5.11
C LEU A 694 34.55 -20.61 -4.43
N ARG A 695 34.96 -19.84 -3.42
CA ARG A 695 34.13 -18.78 -2.82
C ARG A 695 34.32 -17.43 -3.50
N ALA A 696 35.49 -17.19 -4.08
CA ALA A 696 35.82 -15.94 -4.73
C ALA A 696 35.27 -15.85 -6.17
N VAL A 697 35.20 -16.98 -6.88
CA VAL A 697 34.87 -17.03 -8.30
C VAL A 697 33.63 -17.89 -8.55
N SER A 698 32.63 -17.31 -9.22
CA SER A 698 31.52 -18.02 -9.83
C SER A 698 31.80 -18.28 -11.30
N CYS A 699 31.72 -19.54 -11.71
CA CYS A 699 31.85 -19.96 -13.11
C CYS A 699 30.49 -20.28 -13.76
N ASP A 700 29.39 -19.82 -13.15
CA ASP A 700 28.05 -19.97 -13.72
C ASP A 700 27.86 -19.06 -14.95
N LEU A 701 27.22 -19.60 -15.98
CA LEU A 701 26.91 -18.91 -17.24
C LEU A 701 25.60 -18.13 -17.18
N ASP A 702 24.76 -18.36 -16.16
CA ASP A 702 23.47 -17.65 -16.01
C ASP A 702 23.64 -16.12 -15.92
N GLU A 703 24.85 -15.64 -15.65
CA GLU A 703 25.22 -14.22 -15.48
C GLU A 703 25.93 -13.62 -16.71
N ALA A 704 25.89 -14.31 -17.87
CA ALA A 704 26.53 -13.89 -19.12
C ALA A 704 25.65 -12.96 -20.00
N GLU A 705 24.40 -12.72 -19.61
CA GLU A 705 23.47 -11.85 -20.32
C GLU A 705 23.73 -10.36 -20.05
N PRO A 706 23.30 -9.44 -20.94
CA PRO A 706 23.23 -8.01 -20.61
C PRO A 706 22.42 -7.79 -19.33
N VAL A 707 22.81 -6.79 -18.54
CA VAL A 707 22.08 -6.40 -17.32
C VAL A 707 20.66 -5.98 -17.67
N TYR A 708 20.48 -5.26 -18.78
CA TYR A 708 19.16 -5.00 -19.31
C TYR A 708 18.56 -6.31 -19.86
N PRO A 709 17.37 -6.74 -19.42
CA PRO A 709 16.80 -8.04 -19.78
C PRO A 709 16.21 -8.05 -21.20
N ILE A 710 17.09 -8.03 -22.21
CA ILE A 710 16.74 -7.82 -23.62
C ILE A 710 15.81 -8.90 -24.17
N ALA A 711 16.02 -10.17 -23.79
CA ALA A 711 15.19 -11.28 -24.26
C ALA A 711 13.74 -11.14 -23.79
N PHE A 712 13.55 -10.67 -22.55
CA PHE A 712 12.24 -10.39 -22.01
C PHE A 712 11.61 -9.17 -22.68
N GLU A 713 12.34 -8.07 -22.83
CA GLU A 713 11.86 -6.87 -23.53
C GLU A 713 11.41 -7.22 -24.96
N ASP A 714 12.22 -7.97 -25.71
CA ASP A 714 11.86 -8.43 -27.05
C ASP A 714 10.59 -9.30 -27.03
N SER A 715 10.39 -10.14 -26.00
CA SER A 715 9.19 -10.98 -25.89
C SER A 715 7.89 -10.19 -25.68
N VAL A 716 7.97 -9.04 -24.97
CA VAL A 716 6.79 -8.21 -24.64
C VAL A 716 6.58 -7.04 -25.61
N SER A 717 7.66 -6.56 -26.22
CA SER A 717 7.68 -5.35 -27.03
C SER A 717 7.93 -5.59 -28.51
N ALA A 718 8.29 -6.80 -28.97
CA ALA A 718 8.44 -7.04 -30.41
C ALA A 718 7.12 -6.85 -31.19
N LEU A 719 7.26 -6.50 -32.47
CA LEU A 719 6.16 -6.45 -33.42
C LEU A 719 5.52 -7.85 -33.52
N LYS A 720 4.21 -7.92 -33.27
CA LYS A 720 3.42 -9.16 -33.37
C LYS A 720 2.74 -9.30 -34.72
#